data_AF-A0A8J3PAG2-F1
#
_entry.id   AF-A0A8J3PAG2-F1
#
_cell.length_a   1.000
_cell.length_b   1.000
_cell.length_c   1.000
_cell.angle_alpha   90.00
_cell.angle_beta   90.00
_cell.angle_gamma   90.00
#
_symmetry.space_group_name_H-M   'P 1'
#
loop_
_entity.id
_entity.type
_entity.pdbx_description
1 polymer ?
#
loop_
_entity_poly.entity_id
_entity_poly.type
_entity_poly.pdbx_seq_one_letter_code
_entity_poly.pdbx_strand_id
1 'polypeptide(L)'
;MTHPTSRRLRLVLATAAAAVLLPLPAAPAAADVDTSPVRVNQIGYLTGADKIATVVASGGARAWQVRAASSGGAVASGTTTAYGSDRASGDTVQQADFSALSTPGDYVLWVDGVGTSVPFTISASSLYPALGREAMQYFYFHRMGAAVDGQFLQNSGHGHAALHPGDESVPCYNSWCGSQRLNVRYSWADAGDFGIYAVNHAVSAWTLLNLLEREPAAYGDGSLPIPERANGRPDILDEVEFGSRWMAGLLPSTGLASHKVHNHAWSAFPVTSVDQENGLARSAMGPSTNATYAVARTNAQLARVLAPYDAVRAATLWGIAKDAWTRAEAQPNVDYNTTADAEGGGDYGDTKNSDDRYAAAAELYLTALKRSDSALSGYRTAVTGSPHYREMGQFDWAEVAATGTLSLVSVANDLPAADLATMRGNVRSFADQIVTTLRGEGYPSLIGGASAYPWGSNSFIANRMLVLGVAYDDSGSLAYFKAMNRAMDYLMGNNAMRLSYVTGYGEYAETDLHDRWAWGKYPGIAYPKGWLAGGPNNELINDPATPTGRPAAKSYAPKNTAPDAWGSKENTINWNAPLVWVATHLDRNTADLTGGAPDVTPPTVPGNPRVTTTSSTSISLAWDASTDNVGVAGYDVYRGTVKVGTPAGTSYTDTGLTPSTAYTYTVRARDVGGYVSAASVPVTGTTQGGDVVPPAAPANLRVGATGSDSVTITWDPVPTAVSYAVRRGGVQVAVVTGTSYTDTGLSPSTAYTYTVQARNAAGDPSVWSAPITATTSAPPAGGGLTVRYKNNDGSPTDNSIRFGLQVVNSGTSATGLSTVTARYYLTRDGAAGVTVYCDWAQLGCANVRTTVVSLAVPVAGADTYVEVAFTGGTLAAGASTGEIQLRLHKADWSPFNEVGDYSRGANTAFADAPAIPGYVGGVLSWGTPPA
;
A
#
# COMPACT_ATOMS: atom_id res chain seq x y z
N MET A 1 6.01 -60.06 -31.42
CA MET A 1 5.63 -59.63 -32.78
C MET A 1 5.61 -58.10 -32.80
N THR A 2 6.56 -57.52 -33.55
CA THR A 2 6.55 -56.25 -34.34
C THR A 2 5.76 -55.00 -33.88
N HIS A 3 6.50 -53.89 -33.73
CA HIS A 3 6.16 -52.44 -33.84
C HIS A 3 5.31 -52.03 -35.09
N PRO A 4 4.99 -50.74 -35.38
CA PRO A 4 4.62 -49.50 -34.64
C PRO A 4 3.41 -48.75 -35.30
N THR A 5 3.03 -47.52 -34.88
CA THR A 5 2.80 -46.34 -35.77
C THR A 5 2.23 -45.09 -35.06
N SER A 6 2.64 -43.94 -35.62
CA SER A 6 2.33 -42.54 -35.29
C SER A 6 1.09 -41.98 -36.03
N ARG A 7 0.68 -40.75 -35.66
CA ARG A 7 -0.08 -39.68 -36.40
C ARG A 7 -1.22 -39.14 -35.51
N ARG A 8 -1.58 -37.85 -35.42
CA ARG A 8 -1.22 -36.57 -36.08
C ARG A 8 -1.95 -35.47 -35.29
N LEU A 9 -1.28 -34.40 -34.86
CA LEU A 9 -1.96 -33.16 -34.45
C LEU A 9 -1.93 -32.19 -35.65
N ARG A 10 -3.09 -31.63 -36.02
CA ARG A 10 -3.24 -30.68 -37.14
C ARG A 10 -2.80 -29.29 -36.69
N LEU A 11 -1.80 -28.76 -37.38
CA LEU A 11 -1.36 -27.37 -37.36
C LEU A 11 -2.24 -26.55 -38.30
N VAL A 12 -2.86 -25.47 -37.82
CA VAL A 12 -3.48 -24.44 -38.68
C VAL A 12 -2.49 -23.28 -38.76
N LEU A 13 -1.91 -23.07 -39.94
CA LEU A 13 -1.12 -21.89 -40.28
C LEU A 13 -2.06 -20.70 -40.51
N ALA A 14 -1.79 -19.59 -39.81
CA ALA A 14 -2.13 -18.24 -40.28
C ALA A 14 -0.84 -17.51 -40.60
N THR A 15 -0.71 -17.07 -41.84
CA THR A 15 0.44 -16.38 -42.43
C THR A 15 0.56 -14.95 -41.90
N ALA A 16 1.68 -14.63 -41.25
CA ALA A 16 2.05 -13.26 -40.88
C ALA A 16 2.87 -12.62 -42.02
N ALA A 17 2.40 -11.47 -42.51
CA ALA A 17 3.14 -10.61 -43.42
C ALA A 17 4.21 -9.83 -42.64
N ALA A 18 5.46 -9.90 -43.10
CA ALA A 18 6.59 -9.19 -42.53
C ALA A 18 6.52 -7.70 -42.90
N ALA A 19 6.37 -6.83 -41.90
CA ALA A 19 6.65 -5.41 -42.02
C ALA A 19 7.99 -5.12 -41.33
N VAL A 20 8.95 -4.64 -42.10
CA VAL A 20 10.26 -4.17 -41.64
C VAL A 20 10.04 -2.90 -40.82
N LEU A 21 10.17 -3.00 -39.49
CA LEU A 21 10.22 -1.86 -38.58
C LEU A 21 11.69 -1.53 -38.29
N LEU A 22 12.11 -0.34 -38.71
CA LEU A 22 13.38 0.26 -38.31
C LEU A 22 13.41 0.47 -36.78
N PRO A 23 14.57 0.30 -36.12
CA PRO A 23 14.68 0.49 -34.68
C PRO A 23 14.48 1.97 -34.35
N LEU A 24 13.39 2.28 -33.65
CA LEU A 24 13.26 3.57 -32.96
C LEU A 24 14.32 3.62 -31.86
N PRO A 25 15.05 4.74 -31.69
CA PRO A 25 15.99 4.87 -30.60
C PRO A 25 15.20 4.78 -29.28
N ALA A 26 15.63 3.89 -28.40
CA ALA A 26 15.09 3.80 -27.04
C ALA A 26 15.16 5.19 -26.40
N ALA A 27 14.02 5.72 -25.98
CA ALA A 27 14.01 6.87 -25.10
C ALA A 27 14.77 6.49 -23.83
N PRO A 28 15.73 7.30 -23.35
CA PRO A 28 16.47 6.98 -22.15
C PRO A 28 15.50 7.11 -20.96
N ALA A 29 15.07 5.98 -20.40
CA ALA A 29 14.52 5.95 -19.05
C ALA A 29 15.69 6.20 -18.08
N ALA A 30 15.98 7.47 -17.82
CA ALA A 30 17.02 7.87 -16.88
C ALA A 30 16.40 8.79 -15.81
N ALA A 31 16.18 8.22 -14.63
CA ALA A 31 16.48 8.76 -13.29
C ALA A 31 15.56 8.09 -12.24
N ASP A 32 16.09 7.16 -11.44
CA ASP A 32 15.60 6.88 -10.06
C ASP A 32 16.36 5.75 -9.32
N VAL A 33 17.31 5.06 -9.95
CA VAL A 33 18.25 4.16 -9.28
C VAL A 33 19.61 4.83 -9.15
N ASP A 34 20.17 4.94 -7.94
CA ASP A 34 21.58 5.33 -7.82
C ASP A 34 22.46 4.26 -8.48
N THR A 35 23.22 4.73 -9.47
CA THR A 35 24.10 3.95 -10.33
C THR A 35 25.38 3.51 -9.63
N SER A 36 25.56 3.89 -8.36
CA SER A 36 26.77 3.62 -7.58
C SER A 36 27.07 2.12 -7.52
N PRO A 37 28.29 1.68 -7.88
CA PRO A 37 28.71 0.28 -7.77
C PRO A 37 28.95 -0.16 -6.32
N VAL A 38 28.83 0.72 -5.32
CA VAL A 38 29.09 0.44 -3.91
C VAL A 38 27.79 0.08 -3.20
N ARG A 39 27.64 -1.20 -2.83
CA ARG A 39 26.42 -1.75 -2.23
C ARG A 39 26.60 -1.97 -0.73
N VAL A 40 25.66 -1.43 0.04
CA VAL A 40 25.65 -1.46 1.51
C VAL A 40 24.25 -1.84 2.00
N ASN A 41 24.13 -2.18 3.27
CA ASN A 41 22.85 -2.10 3.96
C ASN A 41 22.43 -0.62 3.98
N GLN A 42 21.29 -0.30 3.36
CA GLN A 42 20.84 1.08 3.20
C GLN A 42 20.26 1.69 4.49
N ILE A 43 20.11 0.89 5.56
CA ILE A 43 19.80 1.37 6.91
C ILE A 43 21.10 1.57 7.69
N GLY A 44 21.89 0.50 7.85
CA GLY A 44 23.05 0.57 8.73
C GLY A 44 23.62 -0.77 9.18
N TYR A 45 24.50 -0.69 10.17
CA TYR A 45 25.19 -1.82 10.79
C TYR A 45 25.28 -1.64 12.31
N LEU A 46 25.16 -2.74 13.07
CA LEU A 46 25.42 -2.70 14.51
C LEU A 46 26.91 -2.62 14.82
N THR A 47 27.29 -1.96 15.92
CA THR A 47 28.70 -1.74 16.30
C THR A 47 29.55 -3.01 16.35
N GLY A 48 29.01 -4.14 16.81
CA GLY A 48 29.72 -5.44 16.80
C GLY A 48 29.34 -6.41 15.69
N ALA A 49 28.49 -6.00 14.74
CA ALA A 49 28.20 -6.81 13.54
C ALA A 49 29.37 -6.78 12.55
N ASP A 50 29.40 -7.78 11.67
CA ASP A 50 30.27 -7.78 10.50
C ASP A 50 29.71 -6.78 9.46
N LYS A 51 30.56 -5.85 8.99
CA LYS A 51 30.17 -4.71 8.15
C LYS A 51 30.94 -4.77 6.84
N ILE A 52 30.37 -5.49 5.87
CA ILE A 52 31.04 -5.80 4.61
C ILE A 52 30.17 -5.32 3.45
N ALA A 53 30.64 -4.30 2.74
CA ALA A 53 30.01 -3.80 1.52
C ALA A 53 30.46 -4.61 0.30
N THR A 54 29.55 -4.85 -0.64
CA THR A 54 29.89 -5.44 -1.94
C THR A 54 30.15 -4.31 -2.95
N VAL A 55 31.30 -4.36 -3.61
CA VAL A 55 31.75 -3.35 -4.57
C VAL A 55 31.83 -3.98 -5.95
N VAL A 56 30.99 -3.53 -6.89
CA VAL A 56 31.00 -4.02 -8.28
C VAL A 56 32.16 -3.36 -9.02
N ALA A 57 33.31 -4.03 -9.08
CA ALA A 57 34.52 -3.51 -9.68
C ALA A 57 35.46 -4.64 -10.14
N SER A 58 36.02 -4.49 -11.34
CA SER A 58 37.07 -5.37 -11.86
C SER A 58 38.49 -4.82 -11.59
N GLY A 59 39.49 -5.68 -11.75
CA GLY A 59 40.91 -5.33 -11.61
C GLY A 59 41.45 -5.47 -10.18
N GLY A 60 42.48 -4.69 -9.87
CA GLY A 60 43.16 -4.73 -8.57
C GLY A 60 42.32 -4.17 -7.42
N ALA A 61 42.85 -4.39 -6.21
CA ALA A 61 42.30 -3.88 -4.96
C ALA A 61 42.16 -2.34 -4.99
N ARG A 62 41.09 -1.80 -4.42
CA ARG A 62 40.72 -0.38 -4.41
C ARG A 62 40.82 0.18 -3.00
N ALA A 63 41.37 1.38 -2.85
CA ALA A 63 41.32 2.07 -1.56
C ALA A 63 39.86 2.45 -1.23
N TRP A 64 39.46 2.31 0.02
CA TRP A 64 38.16 2.76 0.50
C TRP A 64 38.30 3.59 1.77
N GLN A 65 37.32 4.46 2.01
CA GLN A 65 37.19 5.26 3.21
C GLN A 65 35.73 5.27 3.67
N VAL A 66 35.49 4.97 4.93
CA VAL A 66 34.23 5.35 5.58
C VAL A 66 34.37 6.78 6.04
N ARG A 67 33.45 7.65 5.61
CA ARG A 67 33.48 9.09 5.89
C ARG A 67 32.25 9.49 6.69
N ALA A 68 32.42 10.34 7.70
CA ALA A 68 31.30 10.88 8.46
C ALA A 68 30.41 11.71 7.55
N ALA A 69 29.10 11.46 7.56
CA ALA A 69 28.15 12.14 6.66
C ALA A 69 28.11 13.66 6.89
N SER A 70 28.33 14.11 8.13
CA SER A 70 28.28 15.52 8.53
C SER A 70 29.49 16.34 8.09
N SER A 71 30.70 15.77 8.10
CA SER A 71 31.95 16.49 7.84
C SER A 71 32.67 16.06 6.57
N GLY A 72 32.33 14.90 6.00
CA GLY A 72 33.06 14.26 4.91
C GLY A 72 34.43 13.71 5.31
N GLY A 73 34.85 13.86 6.57
CA GLY A 73 36.13 13.38 7.08
C GLY A 73 36.17 11.85 7.15
N ALA A 74 37.29 11.25 6.71
CA ALA A 74 37.50 9.82 6.81
C ALA A 74 37.67 9.39 8.28
N VAL A 75 36.88 8.42 8.73
CA VAL A 75 36.92 7.84 10.08
C VAL A 75 37.49 6.43 10.09
N ALA A 76 37.47 5.75 8.94
CA ALA A 76 38.12 4.47 8.71
C ALA A 76 38.56 4.40 7.25
N SER A 77 39.58 3.60 6.97
CA SER A 77 40.07 3.37 5.61
C SER A 77 40.70 1.99 5.49
N GLY A 78 40.74 1.47 4.27
CA GLY A 78 41.43 0.23 3.96
C GLY A 78 41.48 -0.01 2.45
N THR A 79 41.68 -1.28 2.08
CA THR A 79 41.68 -1.70 0.68
C THR A 79 40.66 -2.82 0.50
N THR A 80 39.96 -2.86 -0.62
CA THR A 80 39.03 -3.93 -0.93
C THR A 80 39.76 -5.26 -1.14
N THR A 81 39.09 -6.36 -0.82
CA THR A 81 39.55 -7.72 -1.14
C THR A 81 38.79 -8.23 -2.35
N ALA A 82 39.47 -8.79 -3.34
CA ALA A 82 38.80 -9.37 -4.50
C ALA A 82 38.03 -10.63 -4.08
N TYR A 83 36.74 -10.68 -4.44
CA TYR A 83 35.97 -11.93 -4.41
C TYR A 83 36.05 -12.62 -5.77
N GLY A 84 35.91 -11.86 -6.85
CA GLY A 84 35.93 -12.36 -8.23
C GLY A 84 34.55 -12.37 -8.86
N SER A 85 34.27 -13.36 -9.70
CA SER A 85 32.97 -13.48 -10.39
C SER A 85 31.91 -14.08 -9.45
N ASP A 86 30.88 -13.30 -9.13
CA ASP A 86 29.70 -13.74 -8.40
C ASP A 86 28.75 -14.51 -9.33
N ARG A 87 28.42 -15.74 -8.94
CA ARG A 87 27.69 -16.67 -9.82
C ARG A 87 26.23 -16.26 -10.00
N ALA A 88 25.58 -15.80 -8.93
CA ALA A 88 24.15 -15.47 -8.94
C ALA A 88 23.85 -14.23 -9.78
N SER A 89 24.74 -13.23 -9.75
CA SER A 89 24.56 -11.94 -10.42
C SER A 89 25.33 -11.80 -11.73
N GLY A 90 26.38 -12.61 -11.94
CA GLY A 90 27.35 -12.44 -13.01
C GLY A 90 28.27 -11.21 -12.85
N ASP A 91 28.23 -10.51 -11.70
CA ASP A 91 29.10 -9.37 -11.43
C ASP A 91 30.53 -9.82 -11.08
N THR A 92 31.53 -9.04 -11.50
CA THR A 92 32.84 -9.11 -10.85
C THR A 92 32.83 -8.18 -9.64
N VAL A 93 33.01 -8.73 -8.44
CA VAL A 93 32.90 -7.99 -7.19
C VAL A 93 34.14 -8.08 -6.31
N GLN A 94 34.28 -7.07 -5.46
CA GLN A 94 35.23 -6.97 -4.37
C GLN A 94 34.49 -6.64 -3.07
N GLN A 95 35.12 -6.82 -1.92
CA GLN A 95 34.53 -6.58 -0.61
C GLN A 95 35.30 -5.49 0.14
N ALA A 96 34.58 -4.52 0.69
CA ALA A 96 35.12 -3.54 1.64
C ALA A 96 34.65 -3.92 3.05
N ASP A 97 35.57 -4.43 3.87
CA ASP A 97 35.30 -4.81 5.26
C ASP A 97 35.73 -3.68 6.21
N PHE A 98 34.75 -3.05 6.84
CA PHE A 98 34.94 -2.03 7.85
C PHE A 98 34.37 -2.47 9.21
N SER A 99 34.34 -3.78 9.46
CA SER A 99 33.80 -4.37 10.70
C SER A 99 34.47 -3.83 11.98
N ALA A 100 35.74 -3.43 11.88
CA ALA A 100 36.49 -2.82 12.99
C ALA A 100 35.98 -1.43 13.42
N LEU A 101 35.23 -0.73 12.56
CA LEU A 101 34.61 0.54 12.91
C LEU A 101 33.40 0.30 13.81
N SER A 102 33.51 0.73 15.07
CA SER A 102 32.47 0.56 16.10
C SER A 102 31.95 1.88 16.66
N THR A 103 32.45 3.02 16.17
CA THR A 103 31.94 4.34 16.59
C THR A 103 30.55 4.54 16.00
N PRO A 104 29.52 4.81 16.83
CA PRO A 104 28.19 5.11 16.32
C PRO A 104 28.16 6.45 15.56
N GLY A 105 27.34 6.51 14.51
CA GLY A 105 27.15 7.72 13.71
C GLY A 105 26.64 7.44 12.30
N ASP A 106 26.47 8.51 11.52
CA ASP A 106 26.04 8.42 10.12
C ASP A 106 27.23 8.56 9.18
N TYR A 107 27.29 7.69 8.18
CA TYR A 107 28.45 7.51 7.33
C TYR A 107 28.08 7.32 5.86
N VAL A 108 29.09 7.52 5.00
CA VAL A 108 29.09 7.12 3.59
C VAL A 108 30.38 6.34 3.34
N LEU A 109 30.30 5.25 2.57
CA LEU A 109 31.46 4.52 2.10
C LEU A 109 31.89 5.07 0.74
N TRP A 110 33.11 5.60 0.66
CA TRP A 110 33.75 6.04 -0.58
C TRP A 110 34.78 5.00 -1.02
N VAL A 111 34.78 4.64 -2.30
CA VAL A 111 35.74 3.70 -2.90
C VAL A 111 36.42 4.36 -4.10
N ASP A 112 37.75 4.38 -4.07
CA ASP A 112 38.59 5.08 -5.03
C ASP A 112 38.40 4.54 -6.46
N GLY A 113 38.15 5.47 -7.39
CA GLY A 113 37.86 5.17 -8.79
C GLY A 113 36.56 4.40 -9.03
N VAL A 114 35.69 4.22 -8.01
CA VAL A 114 34.43 3.49 -8.12
C VAL A 114 33.22 4.37 -7.78
N GLY A 115 33.21 5.03 -6.62
CA GLY A 115 32.08 5.89 -6.22
C GLY A 115 31.78 5.85 -4.72
N THR A 116 30.58 6.30 -4.34
CA THR A 116 30.10 6.37 -2.95
C THR A 116 28.84 5.55 -2.75
N SER A 117 28.68 4.91 -1.59
CA SER A 117 27.41 4.30 -1.20
C SER A 117 26.33 5.37 -0.91
N VAL A 118 25.10 4.93 -0.67
CA VAL A 118 24.14 5.74 0.11
C VAL A 118 24.64 5.97 1.54
N PRO A 119 24.11 6.98 2.23
CA PRO A 119 24.27 7.11 3.67
C PRO A 119 23.76 5.87 4.41
N PHE A 120 24.42 5.54 5.52
CA PHE A 120 24.02 4.47 6.44
C PHE A 120 24.49 4.79 7.86
N THR A 121 23.82 4.22 8.86
CA THR A 121 24.16 4.44 10.28
C THR A 121 24.97 3.27 10.83
N ILE A 122 26.02 3.52 11.61
CA ILE A 122 26.56 2.53 12.55
C ILE A 122 25.91 2.79 13.90
N SER A 123 25.21 1.79 14.44
CA SER A 123 24.34 1.96 15.61
C SER A 123 24.77 1.05 16.77
N ALA A 124 24.72 1.58 17.99
CA ALA A 124 24.83 0.81 19.24
C ALA A 124 23.47 0.31 19.74
N SER A 125 22.40 0.55 18.99
CA SER A 125 21.03 0.16 19.26
C SER A 125 20.41 -0.49 18.02
N SER A 126 19.23 -1.09 18.16
CA SER A 126 18.58 -1.84 17.08
C SER A 126 18.42 -0.99 15.82
N LEU A 127 18.67 -1.59 14.66
CA LEU A 127 18.47 -0.96 13.35
C LEU A 127 17.00 -1.04 12.89
N TYR A 128 16.23 -1.99 13.43
CA TYR A 128 14.90 -2.32 12.96
C TYR A 128 13.85 -2.41 14.08
N PRO A 129 13.84 -1.48 15.06
CA PRO A 129 13.03 -1.66 16.27
C PRO A 129 11.52 -1.71 16.00
N ALA A 130 11.07 -1.03 14.94
CA ALA A 130 9.67 -1.04 14.52
C ALA A 130 9.31 -2.15 13.52
N LEU A 131 10.28 -2.76 12.84
CA LEU A 131 10.03 -3.53 11.63
C LEU A 131 9.16 -4.76 11.88
N GLY A 132 9.36 -5.49 12.99
CA GLY A 132 8.51 -6.63 13.32
C GLY A 132 7.03 -6.25 13.47
N ARG A 133 6.75 -5.14 14.18
CA ARG A 133 5.38 -4.65 14.39
C ARG A 133 4.78 -3.98 13.15
N GLU A 134 5.60 -3.32 12.33
CA GLU A 134 5.17 -2.78 11.03
C GLU A 134 4.87 -3.90 10.04
N ALA A 135 5.67 -4.97 10.02
CA ALA A 135 5.41 -6.16 9.22
C ALA A 135 4.17 -6.94 9.68
N MET A 136 3.84 -6.91 10.98
CA MET A 136 2.57 -7.47 11.49
C MET A 136 1.33 -6.72 10.96
N GLN A 137 1.44 -5.44 10.62
CA GLN A 137 0.31 -4.68 10.04
C GLN A 137 -0.07 -5.17 8.64
N TYR A 138 0.81 -5.91 7.95
CA TYR A 138 0.46 -6.63 6.72
C TYR A 138 -0.76 -7.53 6.92
N PHE A 139 -0.80 -8.30 8.00
CA PHE A 139 -1.89 -9.25 8.29
C PHE A 139 -3.20 -8.54 8.60
N TYR A 140 -3.16 -7.45 9.38
CA TYR A 140 -4.34 -6.65 9.66
C TYR A 140 -4.91 -5.99 8.38
N PHE A 141 -4.05 -5.45 7.52
CA PHE A 141 -4.44 -4.89 6.22
C PHE A 141 -5.13 -5.93 5.32
N HIS A 142 -4.67 -7.18 5.38
CA HIS A 142 -5.19 -8.28 4.56
C HIS A 142 -6.33 -9.06 5.24
N ARG A 143 -6.92 -8.57 6.34
CA ARG A 143 -8.08 -9.23 6.96
C ARG A 143 -9.27 -9.29 6.00
N MET A 144 -9.85 -10.48 5.87
CA MET A 144 -11.08 -10.72 5.11
C MET A 144 -12.25 -11.15 6.02
N GLY A 145 -13.48 -10.97 5.54
CA GLY A 145 -14.70 -11.27 6.29
C GLY A 145 -15.05 -10.25 7.40
N ALA A 146 -14.21 -9.25 7.63
CA ALA A 146 -14.44 -8.12 8.54
C ALA A 146 -13.98 -6.81 7.88
N ALA A 147 -14.55 -5.69 8.33
CA ALA A 147 -14.08 -4.38 7.89
C ALA A 147 -12.68 -4.12 8.44
N VAL A 148 -11.84 -3.48 7.63
CA VAL A 148 -10.53 -2.98 8.06
C VAL A 148 -10.70 -1.52 8.43
N ASP A 149 -10.63 -1.22 9.71
CA ASP A 149 -10.71 0.13 10.22
C ASP A 149 -9.37 0.86 10.01
N GLY A 150 -9.44 2.01 9.34
CA GLY A 150 -8.29 2.82 9.00
C GLY A 150 -7.53 3.36 10.22
N GLN A 151 -8.16 3.49 11.40
CA GLN A 151 -7.46 4.00 12.58
C GLN A 151 -6.26 3.13 13.03
N PHE A 152 -6.25 1.87 12.58
CA PHE A 152 -5.26 0.85 12.87
C PHE A 152 -4.23 0.67 11.74
N LEU A 153 -4.41 1.36 10.61
CA LEU A 153 -3.49 1.31 9.47
C LEU A 153 -2.43 2.42 9.56
N GLN A 154 -1.26 2.16 8.95
CA GLN A 154 -0.23 3.19 8.76
C GLN A 154 -0.77 4.39 7.94
N ASN A 155 -1.73 4.15 7.05
CA ASN A 155 -2.49 5.19 6.37
C ASN A 155 -3.99 5.02 6.64
N SER A 156 -4.52 5.89 7.49
CA SER A 156 -5.92 5.83 7.93
C SER A 156 -6.96 6.07 6.83
N GLY A 157 -6.58 6.69 5.71
CA GLY A 157 -7.46 6.90 4.57
C GLY A 157 -7.77 5.63 3.77
N HIS A 158 -7.17 4.49 4.10
CA HIS A 158 -7.31 3.23 3.36
C HIS A 158 -8.10 2.15 4.09
N GLY A 159 -8.79 2.51 5.19
CA GLY A 159 -9.82 1.64 5.76
C GLY A 159 -10.92 1.32 4.75
N HIS A 160 -11.54 0.16 4.90
CA HIS A 160 -12.57 -0.31 3.98
C HIS A 160 -13.60 -1.24 4.63
N ALA A 161 -14.77 -1.33 3.98
CA ALA A 161 -15.78 -2.32 4.31
C ALA A 161 -15.24 -3.74 4.11
N ALA A 162 -15.88 -4.74 4.71
CA ALA A 162 -15.43 -6.11 4.64
C ALA A 162 -15.31 -6.60 3.19
N LEU A 163 -14.14 -7.15 2.85
CA LEU A 163 -13.94 -7.96 1.65
C LEU A 163 -14.40 -9.40 1.94
N HIS A 164 -15.11 -9.98 0.97
CA HIS A 164 -15.77 -11.29 1.02
C HIS A 164 -16.53 -11.58 2.33
N PRO A 165 -17.47 -10.72 2.77
CA PRO A 165 -18.30 -11.01 3.96
C PRO A 165 -19.20 -12.24 3.75
N GLY A 166 -19.47 -12.62 2.50
CA GLY A 166 -20.21 -13.83 2.12
C GLY A 166 -19.47 -15.14 2.37
N ASP A 167 -18.21 -15.10 2.80
CA ASP A 167 -17.43 -16.30 3.14
C ASP A 167 -18.00 -17.09 4.33
N GLU A 168 -19.03 -16.57 5.02
CA GLU A 168 -19.84 -17.34 5.98
C GLU A 168 -20.63 -18.49 5.35
N SER A 169 -20.78 -18.51 4.02
CA SER A 169 -21.48 -19.55 3.29
C SER A 169 -20.99 -19.64 1.85
N VAL A 170 -19.88 -20.32 1.60
CA VAL A 170 -19.35 -20.58 0.24
C VAL A 170 -19.79 -21.94 -0.29
N PRO A 171 -20.16 -22.07 -1.58
CA PRO A 171 -20.42 -23.37 -2.18
C PRO A 171 -19.10 -24.12 -2.45
N CYS A 172 -19.18 -25.44 -2.52
CA CYS A 172 -18.10 -26.27 -3.07
C CYS A 172 -18.12 -26.25 -4.59
N TYR A 173 -16.97 -25.95 -5.20
CA TYR A 173 -16.83 -25.94 -6.66
C TYR A 173 -17.19 -27.31 -7.24
N ASN A 174 -17.89 -27.34 -8.37
CA ASN A 174 -18.39 -28.57 -8.98
C ASN A 174 -19.18 -29.51 -8.02
N SER A 175 -19.72 -28.97 -6.93
CA SER A 175 -20.49 -29.73 -5.92
C SER A 175 -19.72 -30.93 -5.32
N TRP A 176 -18.39 -30.86 -5.16
CA TRP A 176 -17.60 -31.97 -4.61
C TRP A 176 -18.01 -32.37 -3.18
N CYS A 177 -18.60 -31.44 -2.41
CA CYS A 177 -19.18 -31.69 -1.09
C CYS A 177 -20.72 -31.77 -1.09
N GLY A 178 -21.33 -32.07 -2.25
CA GLY A 178 -22.77 -32.06 -2.45
C GLY A 178 -23.36 -30.64 -2.37
N SER A 179 -24.48 -30.49 -1.66
CA SER A 179 -25.15 -29.19 -1.45
C SER A 179 -24.66 -28.42 -0.22
N GLN A 180 -23.62 -28.91 0.47
CA GLN A 180 -23.09 -28.23 1.63
C GLN A 180 -22.46 -26.88 1.25
N ARG A 181 -22.49 -25.97 2.21
CA ARG A 181 -21.81 -24.67 2.13
C ARG A 181 -20.89 -24.53 3.32
N LEU A 182 -19.67 -24.08 3.07
CA LEU A 182 -18.63 -23.97 4.08
C LEU A 182 -18.60 -22.55 4.65
N ASN A 183 -18.38 -22.42 5.96
CA ASN A 183 -18.19 -21.14 6.62
C ASN A 183 -16.69 -20.90 6.82
N VAL A 184 -16.08 -20.18 5.89
CA VAL A 184 -14.65 -19.87 5.83
C VAL A 184 -14.38 -18.39 6.09
N ARG A 185 -15.25 -17.75 6.87
CA ARG A 185 -15.12 -16.34 7.25
C ARG A 185 -14.01 -16.13 8.28
N TYR A 186 -13.40 -14.94 8.24
CA TYR A 186 -12.28 -14.48 9.07
C TYR A 186 -10.98 -15.22 8.73
N SER A 187 -10.25 -14.58 7.81
CA SER A 187 -9.03 -15.08 7.20
C SER A 187 -8.12 -13.91 6.84
N TRP A 188 -6.92 -14.20 6.35
CA TRP A 188 -6.09 -13.24 5.64
C TRP A 188 -6.18 -13.52 4.15
N ALA A 189 -6.30 -12.48 3.32
CA ALA A 189 -5.94 -12.58 1.92
C ALA A 189 -4.49 -13.07 1.83
N ASP A 190 -4.24 -14.05 0.98
CA ASP A 190 -2.95 -14.74 0.94
C ASP A 190 -1.82 -13.86 0.45
N ALA A 191 -2.11 -13.07 -0.58
CA ALA A 191 -1.13 -12.34 -1.35
C ALA A 191 -1.77 -11.07 -1.93
N GLY A 192 -1.33 -10.68 -3.13
CA GLY A 192 -1.98 -9.64 -3.90
C GLY A 192 -3.36 -10.01 -4.46
N ASP A 193 -3.83 -11.24 -4.26
CA ASP A 193 -5.19 -11.71 -4.52
C ASP A 193 -5.97 -11.97 -3.21
N PHE A 194 -7.27 -12.26 -3.33
CA PHE A 194 -8.16 -12.53 -2.18
C PHE A 194 -8.48 -14.02 -1.99
N GLY A 195 -7.66 -14.91 -2.55
CA GLY A 195 -7.72 -16.33 -2.24
C GLY A 195 -7.24 -16.62 -0.82
N ILE A 196 -7.70 -17.74 -0.27
CA ILE A 196 -7.26 -18.31 1.02
C ILE A 196 -6.84 -19.75 0.82
N TYR A 197 -5.63 -20.10 1.25
CA TYR A 197 -4.97 -21.35 0.90
C TYR A 197 -4.47 -22.03 2.18
N ALA A 198 -4.98 -23.24 2.46
CA ALA A 198 -4.85 -23.84 3.78
C ALA A 198 -3.39 -24.17 4.11
N VAL A 199 -2.66 -24.69 3.10
CA VAL A 199 -1.25 -25.09 3.21
C VAL A 199 -0.36 -23.87 3.45
N ASN A 200 -0.54 -22.80 2.68
CA ASN A 200 0.23 -21.57 2.84
C ASN A 200 -0.08 -20.82 4.15
N HIS A 201 -1.36 -20.80 4.52
CA HIS A 201 -1.81 -20.24 5.80
C HIS A 201 -1.17 -20.95 6.98
N ALA A 202 -1.09 -22.28 6.94
CA ALA A 202 -0.59 -23.06 8.07
C ALA A 202 0.88 -22.79 8.38
N VAL A 203 1.76 -22.66 7.38
CA VAL A 203 3.17 -22.30 7.61
C VAL A 203 3.32 -20.85 8.09
N SER A 204 2.47 -19.94 7.62
CA SER A 204 2.45 -18.53 8.03
C SER A 204 2.03 -18.39 9.50
N ALA A 205 0.90 -19.00 9.87
CA ALA A 205 0.41 -19.04 11.24
C ALA A 205 1.40 -19.75 12.18
N TRP A 206 1.99 -20.87 11.73
CA TRP A 206 3.02 -21.57 12.50
C TRP A 206 4.23 -20.68 12.79
N THR A 207 4.69 -19.90 11.81
CA THR A 207 5.86 -19.02 11.97
C THR A 207 5.60 -17.95 13.04
N LEU A 208 4.43 -17.32 13.01
CA LEU A 208 4.03 -16.30 13.99
C LEU A 208 3.80 -16.90 15.39
N LEU A 209 3.18 -18.08 15.48
CA LEU A 209 2.98 -18.77 16.76
C LEU A 209 4.29 -19.33 17.32
N ASN A 210 5.21 -19.79 16.47
CA ASN A 210 6.56 -20.19 16.88
C ASN A 210 7.32 -19.00 17.48
N LEU A 211 7.21 -17.81 16.89
CA LEU A 211 7.76 -16.58 17.47
C LEU A 211 7.16 -16.32 18.85
N LEU A 212 5.84 -16.37 19.00
CA LEU A 212 5.16 -16.14 20.27
C LEU A 212 5.58 -17.17 21.34
N GLU A 213 5.74 -18.44 20.98
CA GLU A 213 6.15 -19.50 21.93
C GLU A 213 7.59 -19.33 22.40
N ARG A 214 8.48 -18.77 21.57
CA ARG A 214 9.88 -18.48 21.92
C ARG A 214 10.04 -17.13 22.62
N GLU A 215 9.28 -16.13 22.20
CA GLU A 215 9.39 -14.73 22.61
C GLU A 215 8.03 -14.17 23.08
N PRO A 216 7.44 -14.71 24.16
CA PRO A 216 6.08 -14.37 24.58
C PRO A 216 5.90 -12.89 24.97
N ALA A 217 6.99 -12.19 25.26
CA ALA A 217 6.98 -10.77 25.61
C ALA A 217 7.03 -9.82 24.39
N ALA A 218 7.33 -10.32 23.18
CA ALA A 218 7.55 -9.47 22.01
C ALA A 218 6.27 -8.77 21.52
N TYR A 219 5.11 -9.40 21.74
CA TYR A 219 3.81 -8.93 21.24
C TYR A 219 2.73 -9.03 22.32
N GLY A 220 3.00 -8.48 23.51
CA GLY A 220 2.00 -8.39 24.58
C GLY A 220 0.75 -7.59 24.19
N ASP A 221 -0.25 -7.56 25.08
CA ASP A 221 -1.50 -6.80 24.90
C ASP A 221 -1.20 -5.30 24.67
N GLY A 222 -1.73 -4.74 23.59
CA GLY A 222 -1.54 -3.33 23.22
C GLY A 222 -0.35 -3.04 22.30
N SER A 223 0.45 -4.06 21.97
CA SER A 223 1.67 -3.95 21.16
C SER A 223 1.40 -3.67 19.68
N LEU A 224 0.28 -4.11 19.12
CA LEU A 224 -0.11 -3.89 17.72
C LEU A 224 -1.26 -2.89 17.61
N PRO A 225 -1.33 -2.13 16.51
CA PRO A 225 -2.49 -1.31 16.21
C PRO A 225 -3.57 -2.20 15.60
N ILE A 226 -4.28 -2.97 16.41
CA ILE A 226 -5.42 -3.81 15.99
C ILE A 226 -6.63 -3.59 16.90
N PRO A 227 -7.86 -3.93 16.47
CA PRO A 227 -9.06 -3.79 17.32
C PRO A 227 -8.98 -4.53 18.66
N GLU A 228 -8.23 -5.63 18.72
CA GLU A 228 -8.15 -6.54 19.86
C GLU A 228 -7.17 -6.09 20.97
N ARG A 229 -6.39 -5.03 20.74
CA ARG A 229 -5.23 -4.55 21.53
C ARG A 229 -5.43 -4.12 23.00
N ALA A 230 -6.52 -4.53 23.62
CA ALA A 230 -6.85 -4.24 25.01
C ALA A 230 -7.72 -5.35 25.63
N ASN A 231 -7.49 -6.60 25.22
CA ASN A 231 -8.31 -7.75 25.63
C ASN A 231 -7.58 -8.68 26.64
N GLY A 232 -6.37 -8.32 27.06
CA GLY A 232 -5.53 -9.13 27.96
C GLY A 232 -4.80 -10.29 27.29
N ARG A 233 -4.72 -10.34 25.95
CA ARG A 233 -4.02 -11.36 25.17
C ARG A 233 -2.83 -10.74 24.42
N PRO A 234 -1.80 -11.53 24.08
CA PRO A 234 -0.79 -11.08 23.14
C PRO A 234 -1.42 -10.72 21.79
N ASP A 235 -1.21 -9.50 21.29
CA ASP A 235 -1.86 -9.02 20.06
C ASP A 235 -1.51 -9.88 18.83
N ILE A 236 -0.31 -10.50 18.79
CA ILE A 236 0.05 -11.46 17.73
C ILE A 236 -0.84 -12.71 17.77
N LEU A 237 -1.25 -13.16 18.96
CA LEU A 237 -2.17 -14.28 19.12
C LEU A 237 -3.57 -13.90 18.62
N ASP A 238 -4.01 -12.67 18.88
CA ASP A 238 -5.30 -12.19 18.37
C ASP A 238 -5.32 -12.13 16.84
N GLU A 239 -4.26 -11.60 16.22
CA GLU A 239 -4.16 -11.55 14.76
C GLU A 239 -4.16 -12.96 14.16
N VAL A 240 -3.35 -13.88 14.69
CA VAL A 240 -3.30 -15.26 14.20
C VAL A 240 -4.60 -16.01 14.47
N GLU A 241 -5.24 -15.81 15.62
CA GLU A 241 -6.54 -16.41 15.92
C GLU A 241 -7.59 -15.90 14.94
N PHE A 242 -7.67 -14.58 14.71
CA PHE A 242 -8.57 -13.98 13.72
C PHE A 242 -8.36 -14.61 12.34
N GLY A 243 -7.12 -14.57 11.84
CA GLY A 243 -6.76 -15.05 10.50
C GLY A 243 -6.91 -16.55 10.32
N SER A 244 -6.99 -17.34 11.40
CA SER A 244 -7.09 -18.81 11.33
C SER A 244 -8.49 -19.36 11.58
N ARG A 245 -9.50 -18.51 11.87
CA ARG A 245 -10.88 -18.97 12.17
C ARG A 245 -11.49 -19.78 11.04
N TRP A 246 -11.21 -19.41 9.79
CA TRP A 246 -11.70 -20.09 8.60
C TRP A 246 -11.20 -21.54 8.45
N MET A 247 -10.05 -21.90 9.04
CA MET A 247 -9.43 -23.23 8.88
C MET A 247 -10.37 -24.36 9.30
N ALA A 248 -11.12 -24.18 10.39
CA ALA A 248 -12.11 -25.15 10.84
C ALA A 248 -13.28 -25.30 9.84
N GLY A 249 -13.61 -24.21 9.16
CA GLY A 249 -14.66 -24.12 8.15
C GLY A 249 -14.40 -24.89 6.87
N LEU A 250 -13.13 -25.24 6.60
CA LEU A 250 -12.75 -26.01 5.42
C LEU A 250 -13.24 -27.46 5.47
N LEU A 251 -13.54 -27.97 6.66
CA LEU A 251 -14.02 -29.33 6.86
C LEU A 251 -15.53 -29.40 6.53
N PRO A 252 -15.94 -30.14 5.49
CA PRO A 252 -17.34 -30.51 5.32
C PRO A 252 -17.79 -31.46 6.45
N SER A 253 -19.09 -31.75 6.52
CA SER A 253 -19.64 -32.66 7.55
C SER A 253 -18.94 -34.02 7.58
N THR A 254 -18.47 -34.49 6.42
CA THR A 254 -17.70 -35.72 6.22
C THR A 254 -16.69 -35.53 5.11
N GLY A 255 -15.51 -36.13 5.23
CA GLY A 255 -14.45 -36.02 4.21
C GLY A 255 -13.35 -35.03 4.60
N LEU A 256 -12.43 -34.83 3.67
CA LEU A 256 -11.24 -34.00 3.82
C LEU A 256 -11.55 -32.50 3.70
N ALA A 257 -10.65 -31.67 4.22
CA ALA A 257 -10.73 -30.22 4.13
C ALA A 257 -10.52 -29.74 2.68
N SER A 258 -11.25 -28.70 2.28
CA SER A 258 -10.98 -27.98 1.03
C SER A 258 -9.53 -27.49 0.98
N HIS A 259 -8.88 -27.59 -0.19
CA HIS A 259 -7.49 -27.15 -0.35
C HIS A 259 -7.34 -25.63 -0.26
N LYS A 260 -8.28 -24.91 -0.89
CA LYS A 260 -8.29 -23.45 -1.01
C LYS A 260 -9.68 -22.92 -1.32
N VAL A 261 -9.90 -21.63 -1.10
CA VAL A 261 -11.13 -20.91 -1.47
C VAL A 261 -10.74 -19.65 -2.20
N HIS A 262 -11.28 -19.45 -3.40
CA HIS A 262 -11.02 -18.25 -4.19
C HIS A 262 -12.16 -17.96 -5.17
N ASN A 263 -12.05 -16.80 -5.84
CA ASN A 263 -12.98 -16.38 -6.87
C ASN A 263 -12.81 -17.25 -8.12
N HIS A 264 -13.87 -17.35 -8.93
CA HIS A 264 -13.84 -18.13 -10.16
C HIS A 264 -12.96 -17.51 -11.25
N ALA A 265 -12.74 -16.20 -11.17
CA ALA A 265 -11.83 -15.43 -12.00
C ALA A 265 -10.95 -14.53 -11.11
N TRP A 266 -9.78 -14.16 -11.62
CA TRP A 266 -8.90 -13.22 -10.94
C TRP A 266 -9.60 -11.89 -10.69
N SER A 267 -9.46 -11.38 -9.47
CA SER A 267 -9.95 -10.05 -9.08
C SER A 267 -9.30 -8.96 -9.92
N ALA A 268 -10.00 -7.83 -10.09
CA ALA A 268 -9.54 -6.72 -10.91
C ALA A 268 -8.21 -6.13 -10.41
N PHE A 269 -7.45 -5.51 -11.31
CA PHE A 269 -6.21 -4.82 -10.96
C PHE A 269 -6.21 -3.36 -11.46
N PRO A 270 -6.28 -2.35 -10.57
CA PRO A 270 -6.58 -2.48 -9.14
C PRO A 270 -8.05 -2.82 -8.87
N VAL A 271 -8.33 -3.37 -7.69
CA VAL A 271 -9.69 -3.38 -7.14
C VAL A 271 -10.03 -1.98 -6.64
N THR A 272 -11.06 -1.38 -7.23
CA THR A 272 -11.52 -0.02 -6.89
C THR A 272 -12.86 0.00 -6.15
N SER A 273 -13.58 -1.13 -6.12
CA SER A 273 -14.88 -1.26 -5.49
C SER A 273 -14.99 -2.56 -4.70
N VAL A 274 -15.25 -2.43 -3.38
CA VAL A 274 -15.50 -3.58 -2.49
C VAL A 274 -16.76 -4.32 -2.91
N ASP A 275 -17.81 -3.61 -3.33
CA ASP A 275 -19.07 -4.24 -3.73
C ASP A 275 -18.92 -5.05 -5.02
N GLN A 276 -18.11 -4.55 -5.97
CA GLN A 276 -17.82 -5.29 -7.20
C GLN A 276 -17.03 -6.57 -6.90
N GLU A 277 -16.02 -6.47 -6.04
CA GLU A 277 -15.22 -7.61 -5.61
C GLU A 277 -16.07 -8.66 -4.88
N ASN A 278 -16.91 -8.20 -3.95
CA ASN A 278 -17.83 -9.04 -3.19
C ASN A 278 -18.92 -9.69 -4.07
N GLY A 279 -19.16 -9.16 -5.28
CA GLY A 279 -20.09 -9.71 -6.26
C GLY A 279 -19.51 -10.85 -7.11
N LEU A 280 -18.21 -11.14 -7.03
CA LEU A 280 -17.59 -12.22 -7.79
C LEU A 280 -18.01 -13.61 -7.28
N ALA A 281 -18.20 -14.54 -8.21
CA ALA A 281 -18.46 -15.93 -7.85
C ALA A 281 -17.24 -16.53 -7.15
N ARG A 282 -17.45 -17.15 -6.00
CA ARG A 282 -16.40 -17.69 -5.13
C ARG A 282 -16.77 -19.07 -4.63
N SER A 283 -15.81 -19.98 -4.50
CA SER A 283 -16.08 -21.36 -4.08
C SER A 283 -14.90 -21.99 -3.35
N ALA A 284 -15.22 -22.98 -2.53
CA ALA A 284 -14.25 -23.88 -1.94
C ALA A 284 -13.85 -24.94 -2.97
N MET A 285 -12.56 -25.04 -3.26
CA MET A 285 -12.03 -25.94 -4.26
C MET A 285 -11.87 -27.35 -3.71
N GLY A 286 -11.47 -28.30 -4.57
CA GLY A 286 -11.37 -29.71 -4.21
C GLY A 286 -10.56 -29.94 -2.92
N PRO A 287 -10.84 -31.01 -2.17
CA PRO A 287 -10.16 -31.26 -0.93
C PRO A 287 -8.79 -31.91 -1.16
N SER A 288 -7.92 -31.83 -0.15
CA SER A 288 -6.64 -32.56 -0.16
C SER A 288 -6.23 -33.02 1.24
N THR A 289 -5.35 -34.01 1.29
CA THR A 289 -4.83 -34.54 2.55
C THR A 289 -3.93 -33.51 3.24
N ASN A 290 -2.98 -32.87 2.53
CA ASN A 290 -2.12 -31.81 3.09
C ASN A 290 -2.91 -30.64 3.68
N ALA A 291 -3.99 -30.15 3.03
CA ALA A 291 -4.86 -29.13 3.61
C ALA A 291 -5.57 -29.61 4.88
N THR A 292 -5.91 -30.89 4.96
CA THR A 292 -6.50 -31.47 6.17
C THR A 292 -5.48 -31.56 7.31
N TYR A 293 -4.22 -31.90 7.02
CA TYR A 293 -3.14 -31.80 8.01
C TYR A 293 -2.83 -30.36 8.39
N ALA A 294 -2.94 -29.41 7.47
CA ALA A 294 -2.84 -27.98 7.73
C ALA A 294 -3.90 -27.52 8.76
N VAL A 295 -5.16 -27.94 8.59
CA VAL A 295 -6.22 -27.73 9.59
C VAL A 295 -5.84 -28.38 10.92
N ALA A 296 -5.35 -29.61 10.93
CA ALA A 296 -4.95 -30.29 12.16
C ALA A 296 -3.85 -29.54 12.92
N ARG A 297 -2.75 -29.17 12.25
CA ARG A 297 -1.57 -28.58 12.89
C ARG A 297 -1.82 -27.16 13.39
N THR A 298 -2.48 -26.31 12.60
CA THR A 298 -2.79 -24.92 12.99
C THR A 298 -3.72 -24.90 14.21
N ASN A 299 -4.78 -25.72 14.20
CA ASN A 299 -5.72 -25.76 15.32
C ASN A 299 -5.12 -26.41 16.58
N ALA A 300 -4.22 -27.39 16.44
CA ALA A 300 -3.50 -27.97 17.58
C ALA A 300 -2.60 -26.92 18.24
N GLN A 301 -1.77 -26.21 17.46
CA GLN A 301 -0.90 -25.16 18.00
C GLN A 301 -1.69 -24.03 18.67
N LEU A 302 -2.71 -23.50 17.99
CA LEU A 302 -3.59 -22.50 18.61
C LEU A 302 -4.25 -23.03 19.89
N ALA A 303 -4.69 -24.29 19.92
CA ALA A 303 -5.32 -24.85 21.10
C ALA A 303 -4.41 -24.88 22.34
N ARG A 304 -3.09 -25.05 22.20
CA ARG A 304 -2.17 -24.97 23.36
C ARG A 304 -1.78 -23.53 23.70
N VAL A 305 -1.58 -22.67 22.71
CA VAL A 305 -1.13 -21.28 22.91
C VAL A 305 -2.25 -20.40 23.44
N LEU A 306 -3.49 -20.63 23.01
CA LEU A 306 -4.68 -19.88 23.43
C LEU A 306 -5.23 -20.31 24.79
N ALA A 307 -4.94 -21.54 25.24
CA ALA A 307 -5.52 -22.10 26.46
C ALA A 307 -5.41 -21.22 27.72
N PRO A 308 -4.32 -20.48 27.98
CA PRO A 308 -4.23 -19.56 29.12
C PRO A 308 -5.21 -18.39 29.08
N TYR A 309 -5.70 -18.02 27.89
CA TYR A 309 -6.53 -16.84 27.66
C TYR A 309 -7.98 -17.18 27.31
N ASP A 310 -8.20 -18.34 26.69
CA ASP A 310 -9.52 -18.83 26.29
C ASP A 310 -9.58 -20.36 26.31
N ALA A 311 -9.78 -20.92 27.50
CA ALA A 311 -9.82 -22.37 27.68
C ALA A 311 -10.95 -23.05 26.89
N VAL A 312 -12.08 -22.36 26.69
CA VAL A 312 -13.24 -22.89 25.95
C VAL A 312 -12.93 -22.96 24.47
N ARG A 313 -12.48 -21.84 23.88
CA ARG A 313 -12.08 -21.81 22.47
C ARG A 313 -10.94 -22.78 22.20
N ALA A 314 -9.95 -22.84 23.08
CA ALA A 314 -8.85 -23.81 23.01
C ALA A 314 -9.34 -25.28 23.00
N ALA A 315 -10.35 -25.62 23.81
CA ALA A 315 -10.93 -26.96 23.79
C ALA A 315 -11.67 -27.27 22.47
N THR A 316 -12.36 -26.29 21.89
CA THR A 316 -12.99 -26.41 20.57
C THR A 316 -11.96 -26.65 19.48
N LEU A 317 -10.90 -25.82 19.44
CA LEU A 317 -9.80 -25.96 18.47
C LEU A 317 -9.11 -27.32 18.60
N TRP A 318 -8.92 -27.81 19.82
CA TRP A 318 -8.38 -29.15 20.04
C TRP A 318 -9.28 -30.26 19.47
N GLY A 319 -10.59 -30.15 19.64
CA GLY A 319 -11.55 -31.07 19.02
C GLY A 319 -11.45 -31.10 17.50
N ILE A 320 -11.37 -29.92 16.88
CA ILE A 320 -11.21 -29.76 15.42
C ILE A 320 -9.90 -30.38 14.95
N ALA A 321 -8.79 -30.14 15.65
CA ALA A 321 -7.48 -30.68 15.29
C ALA A 321 -7.48 -32.22 15.27
N LYS A 322 -8.12 -32.85 16.26
CA LYS A 322 -8.26 -34.31 16.33
C LYS A 322 -9.12 -34.87 15.21
N ASP A 323 -10.26 -34.23 14.91
CA ASP A 323 -11.14 -34.64 13.81
C ASP A 323 -10.42 -34.54 12.45
N ALA A 324 -9.74 -33.43 12.19
CA ALA A 324 -8.94 -33.24 10.98
C ALA A 324 -7.86 -34.32 10.85
N TRP A 325 -7.09 -34.58 11.91
CA TRP A 325 -6.10 -35.65 11.95
C TRP A 325 -6.70 -37.01 11.60
N THR A 326 -7.82 -37.39 12.24
CA THR A 326 -8.49 -38.66 11.97
C THR A 326 -8.95 -38.78 10.51
N ARG A 327 -9.47 -37.70 9.92
CA ARG A 327 -9.89 -37.68 8.52
C ARG A 327 -8.71 -37.82 7.55
N ALA A 328 -7.61 -37.11 7.82
CA ALA A 328 -6.40 -37.19 7.01
C ALA A 328 -5.76 -38.59 7.07
N GLU A 329 -5.67 -39.19 8.27
CA GLU A 329 -5.16 -40.56 8.43
C GLU A 329 -6.02 -41.61 7.73
N ALA A 330 -7.33 -41.38 7.61
CA ALA A 330 -8.23 -42.27 6.88
C ALA A 330 -8.08 -42.16 5.35
N GLN A 331 -7.55 -41.04 4.84
CA GLN A 331 -7.38 -40.76 3.42
C GLN A 331 -6.03 -40.06 3.17
N PRO A 332 -4.89 -40.77 3.32
CA PRO A 332 -3.57 -40.14 3.41
C PRO A 332 -2.95 -39.72 2.07
N ASN A 333 -3.57 -40.07 0.93
CA ASN A 333 -3.00 -39.90 -0.41
C ASN A 333 -3.98 -39.20 -1.38
N VAL A 334 -4.68 -38.18 -0.90
CA VAL A 334 -5.56 -37.34 -1.75
C VAL A 334 -4.80 -36.07 -2.07
N ASP A 335 -4.08 -36.10 -3.19
CA ASP A 335 -3.31 -34.97 -3.69
C ASP A 335 -4.22 -33.96 -4.40
N TYR A 336 -3.82 -32.69 -4.36
CA TYR A 336 -4.52 -31.66 -5.12
C TYR A 336 -4.04 -31.65 -6.59
N ASN A 337 -4.96 -31.79 -7.54
CA ASN A 337 -4.69 -31.71 -8.99
C ASN A 337 -5.50 -30.58 -9.63
N THR A 338 -4.81 -29.70 -10.35
CA THR A 338 -5.27 -28.38 -10.82
C THR A 338 -6.23 -28.42 -12.02
N THR A 339 -6.48 -29.60 -12.60
CA THR A 339 -7.26 -29.72 -13.85
C THR A 339 -8.79 -29.58 -13.71
N ALA A 340 -9.32 -29.44 -12.49
CA ALA A 340 -10.76 -29.31 -12.21
C ALA A 340 -11.11 -28.11 -11.32
N ASP A 341 -10.30 -27.05 -11.38
CA ASP A 341 -10.40 -25.85 -10.55
C ASP A 341 -10.97 -24.65 -11.33
N ALA A 342 -11.34 -23.59 -10.61
CA ALA A 342 -11.59 -22.28 -11.21
C ALA A 342 -10.26 -21.52 -11.40
N GLU A 343 -10.25 -20.48 -12.24
CA GLU A 343 -8.99 -19.82 -12.64
C GLU A 343 -8.45 -18.83 -11.59
N GLY A 344 -9.34 -18.23 -10.79
CA GLY A 344 -9.03 -17.04 -10.00
C GLY A 344 -8.21 -17.22 -8.72
N GLY A 345 -7.31 -18.20 -8.66
CA GLY A 345 -6.45 -18.42 -7.51
C GLY A 345 -5.26 -19.33 -7.80
N GLY A 346 -4.16 -19.12 -7.07
CA GLY A 346 -2.93 -19.89 -7.21
C GLY A 346 -3.10 -21.37 -6.82
N ASP A 347 -2.29 -22.25 -7.40
CA ASP A 347 -2.50 -23.70 -7.24
C ASP A 347 -2.09 -24.24 -5.87
N TYR A 348 -0.96 -23.77 -5.31
CA TYR A 348 -0.34 -24.32 -4.09
C TYR A 348 -0.27 -25.86 -4.09
N GLY A 349 -0.03 -26.44 -5.28
CA GLY A 349 -0.03 -27.88 -5.47
C GLY A 349 1.08 -28.54 -4.67
N ASP A 350 0.68 -29.44 -3.76
CA ASP A 350 1.59 -30.29 -3.01
C ASP A 350 1.12 -31.76 -3.11
N THR A 351 2.11 -32.63 -3.34
CA THR A 351 1.95 -34.09 -3.54
C THR A 351 2.73 -34.89 -2.50
N LYS A 352 3.36 -34.22 -1.52
CA LYS A 352 4.19 -34.83 -0.47
C LYS A 352 3.46 -34.76 0.87
N ASN A 353 2.44 -35.59 1.03
CA ASN A 353 1.67 -35.55 2.29
C ASN A 353 2.45 -36.03 3.54
N SER A 354 3.63 -36.64 3.39
CA SER A 354 4.36 -37.28 4.50
C SER A 354 5.00 -36.29 5.46
N ASP A 355 5.49 -35.15 4.98
CA ASP A 355 6.04 -34.10 5.82
C ASP A 355 4.94 -33.24 6.46
N ASP A 356 3.84 -32.96 5.77
CA ASP A 356 2.64 -32.37 6.39
C ASP A 356 2.10 -33.24 7.52
N ARG A 357 2.04 -34.57 7.31
CA ARG A 357 1.68 -35.52 8.35
C ARG A 357 2.62 -35.43 9.55
N TYR A 358 3.94 -35.35 9.32
CA TYR A 358 4.93 -35.22 10.39
C TYR A 358 4.76 -33.91 11.18
N ALA A 359 4.63 -32.77 10.48
CA ALA A 359 4.42 -31.48 11.09
C ALA A 359 3.12 -31.47 11.93
N ALA A 360 2.02 -32.02 11.39
CA ALA A 360 0.77 -32.15 12.14
C ALA A 360 0.90 -33.07 13.36
N ALA A 361 1.57 -34.22 13.23
CA ALA A 361 1.82 -35.12 14.34
C ALA A 361 2.61 -34.44 15.46
N ALA A 362 3.62 -33.62 15.12
CA ALA A 362 4.41 -32.87 16.08
C ALA A 362 3.54 -31.87 16.88
N GLU A 363 2.71 -31.08 16.19
CA GLU A 363 1.82 -30.12 16.85
C GLU A 363 0.74 -30.80 17.71
N LEU A 364 0.16 -31.90 17.24
CA LEU A 364 -0.79 -32.72 18.00
C LEU A 364 -0.13 -33.35 19.24
N TYR A 365 1.09 -33.86 19.12
CA TYR A 365 1.85 -34.43 20.23
C TYR A 365 2.14 -33.40 21.31
N LEU A 366 2.69 -32.23 20.93
CA LEU A 366 3.00 -31.15 21.87
C LEU A 366 1.74 -30.65 22.59
N THR A 367 0.64 -30.53 21.86
CA THR A 367 -0.65 -30.09 22.39
C THR A 367 -1.27 -31.14 23.32
N ALA A 368 -1.28 -32.41 22.92
CA ALA A 368 -1.75 -33.52 23.74
C ALA A 368 -0.95 -33.63 25.04
N LEU A 369 0.37 -33.43 24.98
CA LEU A 369 1.23 -33.44 26.16
C LEU A 369 0.87 -32.31 27.12
N LYS A 370 0.78 -31.07 26.61
CA LYS A 370 0.40 -29.89 27.40
C LYS A 370 -0.97 -30.05 28.06
N ARG A 371 -1.90 -30.74 27.39
CA ARG A 371 -3.28 -30.96 27.84
C ARG A 371 -3.48 -32.26 28.63
N SER A 372 -2.46 -33.10 28.78
CA SER A 372 -2.57 -34.45 29.35
C SER A 372 -3.67 -35.31 28.68
N ASP A 373 -3.79 -35.22 27.35
CA ASP A 373 -4.81 -35.96 26.59
C ASP A 373 -4.46 -37.46 26.49
N SER A 374 -5.46 -38.34 26.61
CA SER A 374 -5.30 -39.79 26.54
C SER A 374 -4.73 -40.30 25.20
N ALA A 375 -4.86 -39.53 24.12
CA ALA A 375 -4.32 -39.88 22.81
C ALA A 375 -2.82 -39.57 22.65
N LEU A 376 -2.15 -39.02 23.68
CA LEU A 376 -0.74 -38.62 23.67
C LEU A 376 0.19 -39.71 23.11
N SER A 377 0.02 -40.96 23.54
CA SER A 377 0.89 -42.06 23.07
C SER A 377 0.79 -42.29 21.56
N GLY A 378 -0.42 -42.16 20.99
CA GLY A 378 -0.64 -42.32 19.56
C GLY A 378 0.07 -41.23 18.75
N TYR A 379 -0.05 -39.97 19.17
CA TYR A 379 0.65 -38.87 18.50
C TYR A 379 2.16 -38.97 18.64
N ARG A 380 2.67 -39.37 19.82
CA ARG A 380 4.10 -39.65 19.98
C ARG A 380 4.57 -40.72 19.00
N THR A 381 3.85 -41.83 18.87
CA THR A 381 4.19 -42.89 17.91
C THR A 381 4.18 -42.36 16.47
N ALA A 382 3.21 -41.52 16.11
CA ALA A 382 3.14 -40.90 14.79
C ALA A 382 4.35 -39.99 14.50
N VAL A 383 4.81 -39.23 15.49
CA VAL A 383 6.03 -38.40 15.40
C VAL A 383 7.27 -39.27 15.27
N THR A 384 7.51 -40.20 16.21
CA THR A 384 8.76 -40.97 16.29
C THR A 384 8.88 -42.03 15.20
N GLY A 385 7.76 -42.46 14.62
CA GLY A 385 7.71 -43.39 13.50
C GLY A 385 7.76 -42.73 12.13
N SER A 386 7.80 -41.40 12.06
CA SER A 386 7.86 -40.65 10.80
C SER A 386 9.23 -40.81 10.12
N PRO A 387 9.31 -40.92 8.78
CA PRO A 387 10.58 -40.84 8.05
C PRO A 387 11.26 -39.47 8.21
N HIS A 388 10.48 -38.43 8.52
CA HIS A 388 10.95 -37.06 8.75
C HIS A 388 11.36 -36.81 10.21
N TYR A 389 11.33 -37.83 11.08
CA TYR A 389 11.70 -37.65 12.49
C TYR A 389 13.17 -37.20 12.61
N ARG A 390 13.36 -36.01 13.20
CA ARG A 390 14.65 -35.30 13.33
C ARG A 390 15.17 -34.67 12.03
N GLU A 391 14.37 -34.63 10.98
CA GLU A 391 14.74 -33.99 9.73
C GLU A 391 14.86 -32.48 9.89
N MET A 392 15.87 -31.91 9.24
CA MET A 392 16.08 -30.46 9.16
C MET A 392 16.62 -30.11 7.79
N GLY A 393 16.10 -29.02 7.20
CA GLY A 393 16.49 -28.54 5.89
C GLY A 393 15.79 -27.24 5.53
N GLN A 394 15.83 -26.86 4.26
CA GLN A 394 15.00 -25.78 3.74
C GLN A 394 13.53 -26.11 3.97
N PHE A 395 12.72 -25.10 4.28
CA PHE A 395 11.27 -25.25 4.35
C PHE A 395 10.57 -24.05 3.72
N ASP A 396 9.36 -24.31 3.26
CA ASP A 396 8.41 -23.36 2.70
C ASP A 396 6.99 -23.90 2.92
N TRP A 397 6.01 -23.52 2.09
CA TRP A 397 4.64 -24.01 2.20
C TRP A 397 4.50 -25.47 1.73
N ALA A 398 5.33 -25.95 0.80
CA ALA A 398 5.27 -27.28 0.21
C ALA A 398 6.17 -28.30 0.92
N GLU A 399 7.23 -27.82 1.59
CA GLU A 399 8.18 -28.66 2.33
C GLU A 399 8.18 -28.23 3.79
N VAL A 400 7.40 -28.91 4.64
CA VAL A 400 7.10 -28.44 6.00
C VAL A 400 7.70 -29.30 7.11
N ALA A 401 8.47 -30.33 6.78
CA ALA A 401 9.07 -31.23 7.76
C ALA A 401 9.85 -30.48 8.86
N ALA A 402 10.66 -29.49 8.46
CA ALA A 402 11.49 -28.72 9.38
C ALA A 402 10.65 -27.99 10.44
N THR A 403 9.42 -27.56 10.12
CA THR A 403 8.53 -26.87 11.08
C THR A 403 8.21 -27.76 12.29
N GLY A 404 7.97 -29.06 12.06
CA GLY A 404 7.75 -30.03 13.13
C GLY A 404 8.98 -30.22 14.01
N THR A 405 10.17 -30.37 13.41
CA THR A 405 11.43 -30.49 14.15
C THR A 405 11.73 -29.23 14.97
N LEU A 406 11.52 -28.05 14.38
CA LEU A 406 11.71 -26.76 15.05
C LEU A 406 10.75 -26.58 16.24
N SER A 407 9.49 -26.99 16.13
CA SER A 407 8.56 -27.03 17.26
C SER A 407 9.03 -27.98 18.36
N LEU A 408 9.49 -29.20 18.02
CA LEU A 408 9.95 -30.19 18.99
C LEU A 408 11.21 -29.75 19.77
N VAL A 409 12.08 -28.91 19.19
CA VAL A 409 13.24 -28.35 19.91
C VAL A 409 12.93 -27.04 20.63
N SER A 410 11.85 -26.34 20.27
CA SER A 410 11.47 -25.06 20.87
C SER A 410 10.51 -25.22 22.06
N VAL A 411 9.62 -26.20 22.00
CA VAL A 411 8.58 -26.42 23.02
C VAL A 411 8.98 -27.57 23.95
N ALA A 412 8.92 -27.34 25.25
CA ALA A 412 9.23 -28.37 26.26
C ALA A 412 8.37 -29.62 26.06
N ASN A 413 9.03 -30.79 25.99
CA ASN A 413 8.38 -32.08 25.81
C ASN A 413 9.20 -33.21 26.43
N ASP A 414 8.67 -34.43 26.34
CA ASP A 414 9.21 -35.63 26.98
C ASP A 414 9.69 -36.67 25.94
N LEU A 415 10.11 -36.25 24.74
CA LEU A 415 10.87 -37.11 23.84
C LEU A 415 12.24 -37.48 24.45
N PRO A 416 12.87 -38.58 24.01
CA PRO A 416 14.19 -38.96 24.54
C PRO A 416 15.21 -37.82 24.39
N ALA A 417 15.95 -37.51 25.46
CA ALA A 417 16.92 -36.42 25.47
C ALA A 417 18.00 -36.56 24.36
N ALA A 418 18.39 -37.79 24.02
CA ALA A 418 19.30 -38.08 22.92
C ALA A 418 18.73 -37.69 21.55
N ASP A 419 17.42 -37.82 21.37
CA ASP A 419 16.74 -37.46 20.13
C ASP A 419 16.66 -35.95 20.00
N LEU A 420 16.27 -35.25 21.07
CA LEU A 420 16.27 -33.78 21.11
C LEU A 420 17.68 -33.22 20.89
N ALA A 421 18.71 -33.84 21.46
CA ALA A 421 20.10 -33.45 21.22
C ALA A 421 20.52 -33.66 19.75
N THR A 422 20.05 -34.75 19.13
CA THR A 422 20.27 -35.02 17.70
C THR A 422 19.58 -33.97 16.83
N MET A 423 18.32 -33.63 17.13
CA MET A 423 17.57 -32.59 16.42
C MET A 423 18.27 -31.23 16.51
N ARG A 424 18.68 -30.80 17.71
CA ARG A 424 19.47 -29.57 17.91
C ARG A 424 20.79 -29.63 17.12
N GLY A 425 21.44 -30.79 17.08
CA GLY A 425 22.60 -31.03 16.23
C GLY A 425 22.31 -30.84 14.73
N ASN A 426 21.17 -31.33 14.24
CA ASN A 426 20.76 -31.17 12.85
C ASN A 426 20.40 -29.71 12.51
N VAL A 427 19.78 -28.98 13.44
CA VAL A 427 19.56 -27.52 13.34
C VAL A 427 20.88 -26.78 13.17
N ARG A 428 21.86 -27.03 14.04
CA ARG A 428 23.19 -26.41 13.95
C ARG A 428 23.93 -26.81 12.67
N SER A 429 23.86 -28.08 12.27
CA SER A 429 24.46 -28.57 11.03
C SER A 429 23.90 -27.84 9.80
N PHE A 430 22.58 -27.66 9.72
CA PHE A 430 21.97 -26.91 8.63
C PHE A 430 22.29 -25.40 8.72
N ALA A 431 22.34 -24.83 9.92
CA ALA A 431 22.80 -23.46 10.13
C ALA A 431 24.26 -23.25 9.66
N ASP A 432 25.16 -24.21 9.91
CA ASP A 432 26.54 -24.17 9.43
C ASP A 432 26.62 -24.21 7.90
N GLN A 433 25.72 -24.96 7.24
CA GLN A 433 25.59 -24.96 5.78
C GLN A 433 25.12 -23.59 5.29
N ILE A 434 24.13 -22.96 5.94
CA ILE A 434 23.66 -21.61 5.62
C ILE A 434 24.81 -20.59 5.74
N VAL A 435 25.59 -20.64 6.83
CA VAL A 435 26.76 -19.77 7.02
C VAL A 435 27.84 -20.02 5.95
N THR A 436 28.01 -21.27 5.54
CA THR A 436 28.95 -21.64 4.46
C THR A 436 28.50 -21.07 3.13
N THR A 437 27.21 -21.16 2.79
CA THR A 437 26.63 -20.51 1.61
C THR A 437 26.84 -19.01 1.65
N LEU A 438 26.49 -18.34 2.77
CA LEU A 438 26.66 -16.90 2.94
C LEU A 438 28.10 -16.43 2.64
N ARG A 439 29.11 -17.18 3.12
CA ARG A 439 30.53 -16.87 2.89
C ARG A 439 31.00 -17.18 1.47
N GLY A 440 30.27 -18.03 0.77
CA GLY A 440 30.57 -18.46 -0.60
C GLY A 440 30.06 -17.51 -1.67
N GLU A 441 29.19 -16.55 -1.36
CA GLU A 441 28.57 -15.62 -2.32
C GLU A 441 29.21 -14.23 -2.30
N GLY A 442 29.21 -13.54 -3.45
CA GLY A 442 29.77 -12.19 -3.59
C GLY A 442 28.87 -11.11 -2.98
N TYR A 443 27.56 -11.38 -2.96
CA TYR A 443 26.56 -10.67 -2.16
C TYR A 443 26.14 -11.55 -0.97
N PRO A 444 25.76 -11.00 0.19
CA PRO A 444 25.42 -11.78 1.39
C PRO A 444 24.07 -12.52 1.32
N SER A 445 23.77 -13.17 0.20
CA SER A 445 22.59 -14.02 0.01
C SER A 445 22.75 -15.35 0.75
N LEU A 446 21.66 -15.86 1.29
CA LEU A 446 21.61 -17.21 1.86
C LEU A 446 21.22 -18.27 0.82
N ILE A 447 20.98 -17.89 -0.44
CA ILE A 447 20.77 -18.80 -1.57
C ILE A 447 22.04 -18.82 -2.42
N GLY A 448 22.59 -20.03 -2.61
CA GLY A 448 23.83 -20.21 -3.36
C GLY A 448 23.66 -19.87 -4.83
N GLY A 449 24.64 -19.20 -5.43
CA GLY A 449 24.59 -18.67 -6.79
C GLY A 449 24.72 -19.71 -7.90
N ALA A 450 24.93 -20.98 -7.55
CA ALA A 450 24.81 -22.11 -8.48
C ALA A 450 23.36 -22.60 -8.61
N SER A 451 22.48 -22.20 -7.70
CA SER A 451 21.05 -22.51 -7.72
C SER A 451 20.31 -21.45 -8.52
N ALA A 452 19.20 -21.84 -9.14
CA ALA A 452 18.23 -20.86 -9.58
C ALA A 452 17.48 -20.30 -8.37
N TYR A 453 16.98 -19.08 -8.51
CA TYR A 453 16.25 -18.36 -7.49
C TYR A 453 14.76 -18.62 -7.73
N PRO A 454 14.06 -19.26 -6.77
CA PRO A 454 12.65 -19.59 -6.91
C PRO A 454 11.77 -18.35 -6.77
N TRP A 455 10.50 -18.49 -7.14
CA TRP A 455 9.48 -17.49 -6.77
C TRP A 455 9.39 -17.39 -5.25
N GLY A 456 9.52 -16.17 -4.72
CA GLY A 456 9.60 -15.95 -3.28
C GLY A 456 11.00 -16.19 -2.71
N SER A 457 12.07 -16.07 -3.50
CA SER A 457 13.46 -16.26 -3.05
C SER A 457 13.82 -15.47 -1.78
N ASN A 458 13.25 -14.28 -1.57
CA ASN A 458 13.46 -13.54 -0.32
C ASN A 458 12.89 -14.27 0.90
N SER A 459 11.80 -15.02 0.75
CA SER A 459 11.25 -15.86 1.83
C SER A 459 12.13 -17.05 2.17
N PHE A 460 12.81 -17.64 1.18
CA PHE A 460 13.80 -18.69 1.43
C PHE A 460 14.96 -18.14 2.27
N ILE A 461 15.41 -16.92 1.99
CA ILE A 461 16.41 -16.22 2.79
C ILE A 461 15.87 -15.97 4.21
N ALA A 462 14.66 -15.44 4.36
CA ALA A 462 14.05 -15.17 5.66
C ALA A 462 13.83 -16.46 6.50
N ASN A 463 13.41 -17.56 5.88
CA ASN A 463 13.29 -18.87 6.55
C ASN A 463 14.66 -19.42 6.98
N ARG A 464 15.71 -19.21 6.19
CA ARG A 464 17.09 -19.56 6.60
C ARG A 464 17.58 -18.67 7.75
N MET A 465 17.23 -17.39 7.76
CA MET A 465 17.50 -16.50 8.90
C MET A 465 16.78 -16.96 10.17
N LEU A 466 15.55 -17.47 10.05
CA LEU A 466 14.83 -18.10 11.16
C LEU A 466 15.63 -19.28 11.75
N VAL A 467 16.14 -20.17 10.90
CA VAL A 467 16.99 -21.29 11.35
C VAL A 467 18.26 -20.80 12.04
N LEU A 468 18.92 -19.76 11.52
CA LEU A 468 20.09 -19.15 12.16
C LEU A 468 19.75 -18.63 13.57
N GLY A 469 18.59 -17.99 13.74
CA GLY A 469 18.13 -17.53 15.05
C GLY A 469 17.85 -18.68 16.02
N VAL A 470 17.23 -19.78 15.56
CA VAL A 470 17.01 -20.96 16.43
C VAL A 470 18.34 -21.64 16.79
N ALA A 471 19.29 -21.71 15.85
CA ALA A 471 20.65 -22.22 16.14
C ALA A 471 21.42 -21.30 17.10
N TYR A 472 21.18 -19.99 17.02
CA TYR A 472 21.72 -19.00 17.95
C TYR A 472 21.19 -19.22 19.37
N ASP A 473 19.87 -19.27 19.57
CA ASP A 473 19.26 -19.54 20.89
C ASP A 473 19.82 -20.81 21.53
N ASP A 474 19.98 -21.84 20.73
CA ASP A 474 20.42 -23.15 21.19
C ASP A 474 21.89 -23.19 21.59
N SER A 475 22.74 -22.41 20.93
CA SER A 475 24.20 -22.50 21.07
C SER A 475 24.87 -21.30 21.73
N GLY A 476 24.21 -20.14 21.75
CA GLY A 476 24.82 -18.84 22.09
C GLY A 476 25.88 -18.36 21.09
N SER A 477 26.01 -19.02 19.93
CA SER A 477 27.08 -18.71 18.96
C SER A 477 26.78 -17.43 18.18
N LEU A 478 27.51 -16.36 18.50
CA LEU A 478 27.43 -15.08 17.77
C LEU A 478 27.71 -15.23 16.26
N ALA A 479 28.34 -16.32 15.81
CA ALA A 479 28.53 -16.57 14.39
C ALA A 479 27.20 -16.67 13.63
N TYR A 480 26.18 -17.31 14.21
CA TYR A 480 24.85 -17.40 13.61
C TYR A 480 24.12 -16.05 13.64
N PHE A 481 24.21 -15.33 14.75
CA PHE A 481 23.57 -14.01 14.87
C PHE A 481 24.21 -12.95 13.95
N LYS A 482 25.55 -12.98 13.79
CA LYS A 482 26.25 -12.19 12.78
C LYS A 482 25.85 -12.56 11.36
N ALA A 483 25.74 -13.86 11.06
CA ALA A 483 25.28 -14.31 9.74
C ALA A 483 23.84 -13.85 9.45
N MET A 484 22.97 -13.82 10.44
CA MET A 484 21.61 -13.29 10.33
C MET A 484 21.63 -11.78 10.02
N ASN A 485 22.45 -10.98 10.71
CA ASN A 485 22.63 -9.56 10.39
C ASN A 485 23.17 -9.35 8.96
N ARG A 486 24.15 -10.17 8.54
CA ARG A 486 24.68 -10.15 7.17
C ARG A 486 23.62 -10.48 6.12
N ALA A 487 22.75 -11.45 6.38
CA ALA A 487 21.63 -11.76 5.50
C ALA A 487 20.60 -10.61 5.44
N MET A 488 20.42 -9.88 6.54
CA MET A 488 19.58 -8.69 6.54
C MET A 488 20.16 -7.57 5.67
N ASP A 489 21.50 -7.46 5.57
CA ASP A 489 22.14 -6.54 4.63
C ASP A 489 21.72 -6.83 3.18
N TYR A 490 21.55 -8.10 2.81
CA TYR A 490 21.03 -8.48 1.48
C TYR A 490 19.62 -7.94 1.27
N LEU A 491 18.70 -8.17 2.22
CA LEU A 491 17.31 -7.69 2.12
C LEU A 491 17.22 -6.16 2.11
N MET A 492 18.18 -5.47 2.74
CA MET A 492 18.23 -4.01 2.88
C MET A 492 19.13 -3.32 1.84
N GLY A 493 19.45 -3.99 0.73
CA GLY A 493 20.07 -3.34 -0.45
C GLY A 493 21.53 -3.67 -0.74
N ASN A 494 22.18 -4.52 0.06
CA ASN A 494 23.46 -5.12 -0.30
C ASN A 494 23.24 -6.34 -1.21
N ASN A 495 22.66 -6.09 -2.38
CA ASN A 495 22.34 -7.11 -3.37
C ASN A 495 22.61 -6.58 -4.78
N ALA A 496 22.51 -7.46 -5.79
CA ALA A 496 22.79 -7.12 -7.18
C ALA A 496 21.87 -6.02 -7.75
N MET A 497 20.65 -5.89 -7.19
CA MET A 497 19.67 -4.89 -7.59
C MET A 497 19.86 -3.54 -6.88
N ARG A 498 20.66 -3.49 -5.80
CA ARG A 498 20.79 -2.33 -4.89
C ARG A 498 19.43 -1.82 -4.40
N LEU A 499 18.53 -2.75 -4.12
CA LEU A 499 17.16 -2.48 -3.72
C LEU A 499 16.93 -3.06 -2.32
N SER A 500 16.39 -2.28 -1.40
CA SER A 500 15.79 -2.86 -0.21
C SER A 500 14.45 -3.48 -0.59
N TYR A 501 14.31 -4.79 -0.41
CA TYR A 501 13.10 -5.53 -0.78
C TYR A 501 11.96 -5.37 0.24
N VAL A 502 12.17 -4.58 1.29
CA VAL A 502 11.19 -4.27 2.33
C VAL A 502 10.69 -2.85 2.12
N THR A 503 9.38 -2.69 1.92
CA THR A 503 8.77 -1.37 1.69
C THR A 503 9.07 -0.41 2.84
N GLY A 504 9.40 0.84 2.50
CA GLY A 504 9.61 1.92 3.46
C GLY A 504 10.89 1.84 4.31
N TYR A 505 11.79 0.90 4.00
CA TYR A 505 13.11 0.75 4.63
C TYR A 505 14.22 0.90 3.59
N GLY A 506 15.11 1.88 3.78
CA GLY A 506 16.24 2.16 2.89
C GLY A 506 15.93 3.29 1.91
N GLU A 507 16.98 3.97 1.44
CA GLU A 507 16.89 5.07 0.47
C GLU A 507 16.21 4.62 -0.84
N TYR A 508 16.49 3.39 -1.26
CA TYR A 508 15.93 2.73 -2.44
C TYR A 508 15.17 1.49 -1.97
N ALA A 509 14.08 1.71 -1.25
CA ALA A 509 13.12 0.67 -0.88
C ALA A 509 12.22 0.28 -2.04
N GLU A 510 11.63 -0.91 -1.98
CA GLU A 510 10.52 -1.28 -2.84
C GLU A 510 9.35 -0.29 -2.65
N THR A 511 8.79 0.16 -3.77
CA THR A 511 7.76 1.20 -3.82
C THR A 511 6.49 0.75 -4.52
N ASP A 512 6.49 -0.41 -5.18
CA ASP A 512 5.41 -0.85 -6.04
C ASP A 512 5.30 -2.39 -6.02
N LEU A 513 4.18 -2.90 -5.49
CA LEU A 513 3.96 -4.34 -5.28
C LEU A 513 2.77 -4.83 -6.10
N HIS A 514 2.83 -6.10 -6.56
CA HIS A 514 1.68 -6.80 -7.14
C HIS A 514 0.66 -7.10 -6.04
N ASP A 515 -0.23 -6.14 -5.79
CA ASP A 515 -1.26 -6.21 -4.78
C ASP A 515 -2.51 -5.48 -5.26
N ARG A 516 -3.60 -6.21 -5.50
CA ARG A 516 -4.79 -5.66 -6.16
C ARG A 516 -5.45 -4.54 -5.37
N TRP A 517 -5.40 -4.60 -4.04
CA TRP A 517 -5.99 -3.58 -3.19
C TRP A 517 -5.03 -2.42 -2.99
N ALA A 518 -3.80 -2.71 -2.55
CA ALA A 518 -2.81 -1.68 -2.27
C ALA A 518 -2.44 -0.87 -3.52
N TRP A 519 -2.35 -1.49 -4.70
CA TRP A 519 -2.06 -0.78 -5.95
C TRP A 519 -3.03 0.38 -6.23
N GLY A 520 -4.33 0.16 -5.97
CA GLY A 520 -5.36 1.19 -6.15
C GLY A 520 -5.35 2.26 -5.07
N LYS A 521 -4.71 2.01 -3.93
CA LYS A 521 -4.70 2.90 -2.76
C LYS A 521 -3.44 3.76 -2.65
N TYR A 522 -2.32 3.27 -3.16
CA TYR A 522 -1.03 3.97 -3.06
C TYR A 522 -0.48 4.57 -4.38
N PRO A 523 -1.27 5.02 -5.37
CA PRO A 523 -0.70 5.66 -6.55
C PRO A 523 -0.04 6.99 -6.17
N GLY A 524 1.27 7.10 -6.38
CA GLY A 524 2.04 8.33 -6.11
C GLY A 524 2.31 8.61 -4.62
N ILE A 525 2.03 7.67 -3.73
CA ILE A 525 2.39 7.74 -2.30
C ILE A 525 3.12 6.47 -1.88
N ALA A 526 3.87 6.51 -0.77
CA ALA A 526 4.61 5.35 -0.29
C ALA A 526 3.67 4.24 0.19
N TYR A 527 4.00 2.99 -0.14
CA TYR A 527 3.38 1.81 0.45
C TYR A 527 3.60 1.76 1.97
N PRO A 528 2.75 1.04 2.73
CA PRO A 528 2.98 0.79 4.15
C PRO A 528 4.35 0.17 4.37
N LYS A 529 5.01 0.52 5.46
CA LYS A 529 6.30 -0.04 5.82
C LYS A 529 6.19 -1.50 6.22
N GLY A 530 7.23 -2.28 5.94
CA GLY A 530 7.39 -3.64 6.47
C GLY A 530 6.77 -4.74 5.61
N TRP A 531 6.54 -4.51 4.31
CA TRP A 531 6.04 -5.53 3.39
C TRP A 531 7.20 -6.11 2.59
N LEU A 532 7.30 -7.44 2.53
CA LEU A 532 8.39 -8.13 1.85
C LEU A 532 7.98 -8.48 0.41
N ALA A 533 8.72 -7.97 -0.57
CA ALA A 533 8.59 -8.42 -1.95
C ALA A 533 9.14 -9.84 -2.13
N GLY A 534 8.57 -10.60 -3.07
CA GLY A 534 8.98 -11.98 -3.38
C GLY A 534 10.47 -12.15 -3.70
N GLY A 535 11.07 -11.15 -4.35
CA GLY A 535 12.50 -11.15 -4.67
C GLY A 535 12.81 -11.71 -6.06
N PRO A 536 14.10 -11.82 -6.42
CA PRO A 536 14.47 -12.29 -7.75
C PRO A 536 13.96 -13.71 -8.02
N ASN A 537 13.49 -13.98 -9.23
CA ASN A 537 12.96 -15.28 -9.65
C ASN A 537 13.40 -15.58 -11.08
N ASN A 538 14.06 -16.72 -11.32
CA ASN A 538 14.45 -17.16 -12.66
C ASN A 538 14.07 -18.61 -13.00
N GLU A 539 13.18 -19.23 -12.22
CA GLU A 539 12.71 -20.61 -12.45
C GLU A 539 11.34 -20.66 -13.10
N LEU A 540 10.42 -19.80 -12.67
CA LEU A 540 9.01 -19.83 -13.07
C LEU A 540 8.54 -18.40 -13.35
N ILE A 541 8.86 -17.91 -14.55
CA ILE A 541 8.45 -16.58 -15.02
C ILE A 541 7.41 -16.78 -16.12
N ASN A 542 6.15 -16.59 -15.79
CA ASN A 542 5.04 -16.48 -16.75
C ASN A 542 4.42 -15.08 -16.77
N ASP A 543 5.06 -14.12 -16.10
CA ASP A 543 4.65 -12.72 -16.08
C ASP A 543 5.43 -11.89 -17.11
N PRO A 544 4.85 -10.78 -17.61
CA PRO A 544 5.47 -10.00 -18.68
C PRO A 544 6.58 -9.02 -18.23
N ALA A 545 6.71 -8.68 -16.94
CA ALA A 545 7.66 -7.64 -16.50
C ALA A 545 8.90 -8.16 -15.75
N THR A 546 8.83 -9.32 -15.12
CA THR A 546 9.95 -10.00 -14.49
C THR A 546 10.93 -10.47 -15.58
N PRO A 547 12.21 -10.02 -15.56
CA PRO A 547 13.11 -10.27 -16.67
C PRO A 547 13.54 -11.73 -16.84
N THR A 548 13.23 -12.36 -17.97
CA THR A 548 13.74 -13.71 -18.29
C THR A 548 15.19 -13.69 -18.82
N GLY A 549 15.93 -14.79 -18.64
CA GLY A 549 17.26 -14.99 -19.24
C GLY A 549 18.39 -14.16 -18.63
N ARG A 550 18.15 -13.53 -17.47
CA ARG A 550 19.17 -12.83 -16.67
C ARG A 550 19.80 -13.75 -15.63
N PRO A 551 20.98 -13.40 -15.09
CA PRO A 551 21.49 -14.04 -13.88
C PRO A 551 20.44 -13.98 -12.76
N ALA A 552 20.35 -15.05 -11.96
CA ALA A 552 19.29 -15.27 -10.99
C ALA A 552 19.06 -14.07 -10.05
N ALA A 553 20.13 -13.52 -9.46
CA ALA A 553 20.06 -12.38 -8.54
C ALA A 553 19.66 -11.05 -9.21
N LYS A 554 19.60 -10.99 -10.54
CA LYS A 554 19.17 -9.83 -11.34
C LYS A 554 17.83 -10.04 -12.06
N SER A 555 17.17 -11.15 -11.79
CA SER A 555 15.87 -11.50 -12.34
C SER A 555 14.74 -10.89 -11.49
N TYR A 556 14.75 -9.56 -11.41
CA TYR A 556 13.81 -8.76 -10.61
C TYR A 556 13.32 -7.58 -11.45
N ALA A 557 12.03 -7.28 -11.40
CA ALA A 557 11.44 -6.24 -12.22
C ALA A 557 11.83 -4.82 -11.74
N PRO A 558 12.05 -3.84 -12.66
CA PRO A 558 12.31 -2.45 -12.31
C PRO A 558 11.17 -1.80 -11.51
N LYS A 559 11.43 -0.67 -10.86
CA LYS A 559 10.41 0.15 -10.20
C LYS A 559 9.27 0.54 -11.15
N ASN A 560 8.05 0.65 -10.62
CA ASN A 560 6.79 0.96 -11.32
C ASN A 560 6.43 -0.05 -12.41
N THR A 561 6.64 -1.34 -12.15
CA THR A 561 6.28 -2.43 -13.08
C THR A 561 5.22 -3.37 -12.53
N ALA A 562 4.85 -3.28 -11.26
CA ALA A 562 3.57 -3.82 -10.85
C ALA A 562 2.43 -3.10 -11.64
N PRO A 563 1.29 -3.76 -11.95
CA PRO A 563 0.95 -5.15 -11.69
C PRO A 563 1.77 -6.22 -12.39
N ASP A 564 2.42 -5.91 -13.49
CA ASP A 564 2.86 -6.90 -14.48
C ASP A 564 4.01 -7.80 -14.03
N ALA A 565 4.51 -7.63 -12.80
CA ALA A 565 5.70 -8.26 -12.24
C ALA A 565 5.43 -9.21 -11.05
N TRP A 566 4.34 -9.99 -11.05
CA TRP A 566 3.98 -10.82 -9.90
C TRP A 566 5.06 -11.84 -9.49
N GLY A 567 5.82 -12.38 -10.44
CA GLY A 567 6.89 -13.33 -10.19
C GLY A 567 8.07 -12.78 -9.39
N SER A 568 8.19 -11.46 -9.23
CA SER A 568 9.25 -10.83 -8.41
C SER A 568 8.76 -9.80 -7.39
N LYS A 569 7.64 -9.10 -7.66
CA LYS A 569 7.10 -7.99 -6.87
C LYS A 569 5.80 -8.29 -6.12
N GLU A 570 5.30 -9.51 -6.14
CA GLU A 570 4.18 -9.86 -5.25
C GLU A 570 4.59 -9.75 -3.77
N ASN A 571 3.60 -9.85 -2.88
CA ASN A 571 3.74 -9.98 -1.44
C ASN A 571 2.82 -11.13 -0.97
N THR A 572 3.09 -11.76 0.17
CA THR A 572 2.20 -12.80 0.72
C THR A 572 2.46 -13.05 2.21
N ILE A 573 1.45 -13.60 2.91
CA ILE A 573 1.49 -13.98 4.32
C ILE A 573 2.71 -14.85 4.67
N ASN A 574 3.12 -15.79 3.82
CA ASN A 574 4.24 -16.69 4.10
C ASN A 574 5.61 -16.05 3.87
N TRP A 575 5.67 -14.87 3.25
CA TRP A 575 6.89 -14.07 3.12
C TRP A 575 6.98 -13.05 4.26
N ASN A 576 5.85 -12.44 4.61
CA ASN A 576 5.79 -11.48 5.71
C ASN A 576 5.91 -12.14 7.09
N ALA A 577 5.42 -13.36 7.29
CA ALA A 577 5.54 -14.07 8.57
C ALA A 577 7.01 -14.30 9.02
N PRO A 578 7.92 -14.83 8.18
CA PRO A 578 9.32 -14.94 8.55
C PRO A 578 10.02 -13.58 8.63
N LEU A 579 9.58 -12.54 7.90
CA LEU A 579 10.08 -11.17 8.12
C LEU A 579 9.76 -10.68 9.54
N VAL A 580 8.53 -10.88 10.03
CA VAL A 580 8.14 -10.56 11.41
C VAL A 580 9.06 -11.29 12.40
N TRP A 581 9.25 -12.59 12.21
CA TRP A 581 10.10 -13.42 13.07
C TRP A 581 11.54 -12.90 13.11
N VAL A 582 12.13 -12.68 11.93
CA VAL A 582 13.52 -12.26 11.75
C VAL A 582 13.77 -10.87 12.33
N ALA A 583 12.92 -9.90 12.00
CA ALA A 583 13.05 -8.53 12.48
C ALA A 583 12.93 -8.46 14.01
N THR A 584 11.97 -9.18 14.58
CA THR A 584 11.78 -9.27 16.04
C THR A 584 13.00 -9.88 16.73
N HIS A 585 13.54 -10.97 16.17
CA HIS A 585 14.69 -11.65 16.77
C HIS A 585 15.97 -10.82 16.67
N LEU A 586 16.19 -10.12 15.56
CA LEU A 586 17.31 -9.15 15.42
C LEU A 586 17.21 -8.02 16.44
N ASP A 587 16.03 -7.44 16.60
CA ASP A 587 15.78 -6.35 17.56
C ASP A 587 16.09 -6.79 18.99
N ARG A 588 15.49 -7.91 19.42
CA ARG A 588 15.59 -8.41 20.80
C ARG A 588 16.97 -8.92 21.21
N ASN A 589 17.80 -9.30 20.26
CA ASN A 589 19.15 -9.82 20.52
C ASN A 589 20.25 -8.82 20.11
N THR A 590 19.90 -7.57 19.78
CA THR A 590 20.86 -6.52 19.39
C THR A 590 21.97 -6.33 20.43
N ALA A 591 21.66 -6.55 21.71
CA ALA A 591 22.60 -6.44 22.80
C ALA A 591 23.84 -7.30 22.68
N ASP A 592 23.68 -8.49 22.13
CA ASP A 592 24.73 -9.49 22.07
C ASP A 592 25.83 -9.11 21.07
N LEU A 593 25.57 -8.14 20.17
CA LEU A 593 26.57 -7.52 19.30
C LEU A 593 27.00 -6.14 19.77
N THR A 594 26.15 -5.39 20.46
CA THR A 594 26.44 -3.98 20.80
C THR A 594 26.98 -3.78 22.21
N GLY A 595 26.77 -4.74 23.11
CA GLY A 595 27.05 -4.62 24.54
C GLY A 595 26.08 -3.70 25.30
N GLY A 596 25.10 -3.09 24.63
CA GLY A 596 23.98 -2.34 25.25
C GLY A 596 22.76 -3.24 25.44
N ALA A 597 21.83 -2.97 26.35
CA ALA A 597 20.62 -3.79 26.48
C ALA A 597 19.70 -3.65 25.25
N PRO A 598 18.99 -4.72 24.80
CA PRO A 598 18.02 -4.61 23.73
C PRO A 598 16.80 -3.85 24.26
N ASP A 599 16.19 -3.01 23.43
CA ASP A 599 15.02 -2.27 23.86
C ASP A 599 13.77 -3.14 23.81
N VAL A 600 13.23 -3.44 24.97
CA VAL A 600 12.01 -4.25 25.13
C VAL A 600 11.03 -3.61 26.13
N THR A 601 11.31 -2.39 26.56
CA THR A 601 10.54 -1.74 27.62
C THR A 601 9.70 -0.65 26.99
N PRO A 602 8.36 -0.70 27.07
CA PRO A 602 7.54 0.43 26.65
C PRO A 602 7.84 1.68 27.48
N PRO A 603 7.62 2.89 26.94
CA PRO A 603 7.84 4.13 27.69
C PRO A 603 6.97 4.18 28.94
N THR A 604 7.39 4.96 29.92
CA THR A 604 6.51 5.27 31.05
C THR A 604 5.23 5.96 30.57
N VAL A 605 4.12 5.73 31.25
CA VAL A 605 2.85 6.41 30.95
C VAL A 605 3.03 7.94 31.06
N PRO A 606 2.55 8.75 30.10
CA PRO A 606 2.59 10.21 30.21
C PRO A 606 1.97 10.70 31.52
N GLY A 607 2.74 11.45 32.29
CA GLY A 607 2.32 11.94 33.60
C GLY A 607 1.45 13.19 33.51
N ASN A 608 0.64 13.45 34.54
CA ASN A 608 -0.06 14.72 34.75
C ASN A 608 -0.72 15.34 33.48
N PRO A 609 -1.54 14.57 32.73
CA PRO A 609 -2.26 15.12 31.60
C PRO A 609 -3.23 16.19 32.11
N ARG A 610 -3.15 17.37 31.52
CA ARG A 610 -3.90 18.55 31.94
C ARG A 610 -4.37 19.36 30.74
N VAL A 611 -5.55 19.94 30.88
CA VAL A 611 -6.04 20.97 29.96
C VAL A 611 -5.31 22.27 30.28
N THR A 612 -4.68 22.86 29.28
CA THR A 612 -3.95 24.14 29.44
C THR A 612 -4.81 25.32 29.05
N THR A 613 -5.57 25.22 27.96
CA THR A 613 -6.52 26.24 27.51
C THR A 613 -7.74 25.59 26.89
N THR A 614 -8.89 26.27 27.02
CA THR A 614 -10.14 25.91 26.36
C THR A 614 -10.64 27.13 25.58
N SER A 615 -11.24 26.88 24.43
CA SER A 615 -12.07 27.84 23.70
C SER A 615 -13.46 27.23 23.49
N SER A 616 -14.34 27.91 22.76
CA SER A 616 -15.61 27.35 22.33
C SER A 616 -15.45 26.17 21.36
N THR A 617 -14.32 26.05 20.63
CA THR A 617 -14.12 25.03 19.58
C THR A 617 -12.79 24.30 19.64
N SER A 618 -12.01 24.50 20.70
CA SER A 618 -10.72 23.83 20.88
C SER A 618 -10.39 23.55 22.34
N ILE A 619 -9.59 22.50 22.55
CA ILE A 619 -9.01 22.15 23.85
C ILE A 619 -7.53 21.89 23.63
N SER A 620 -6.68 22.65 24.32
CA SER A 620 -5.24 22.40 24.37
C SER A 620 -4.89 21.58 25.59
N LEU A 621 -4.01 20.60 25.38
CA LEU A 621 -3.55 19.64 26.35
C LEU A 621 -2.04 19.77 26.52
N ALA A 622 -1.57 19.54 27.74
CA ALA A 622 -0.17 19.27 28.03
C ALA A 622 -0.07 18.09 29.00
N TRP A 623 1.07 17.43 28.99
CA TRP A 623 1.40 16.35 29.92
C TRP A 623 2.88 16.43 30.27
N ASP A 624 3.27 15.71 31.30
CA ASP A 624 4.66 15.55 31.68
C ASP A 624 5.30 14.48 30.78
N ALA A 625 6.56 14.72 30.41
CA ALA A 625 7.27 13.85 29.48
C ALA A 625 7.40 12.43 30.04
N SER A 626 7.19 11.45 29.17
CA SER A 626 7.56 10.07 29.45
C SER A 626 9.08 9.90 29.39
N THR A 627 9.58 8.90 30.11
CA THR A 627 10.95 8.43 30.00
C THR A 627 10.97 7.02 29.44
N ASP A 628 12.06 6.70 28.76
CA ASP A 628 12.31 5.39 28.18
C ASP A 628 13.82 5.12 28.13
N ASN A 629 14.23 3.85 28.09
CA ASN A 629 15.65 3.45 28.05
C ASN A 629 16.34 3.72 26.71
N VAL A 630 15.61 3.82 25.59
CA VAL A 630 16.16 4.26 24.28
C VAL A 630 15.54 5.56 23.77
N GLY A 631 14.56 6.08 24.50
CA GLY A 631 14.03 7.43 24.32
C GLY A 631 12.66 7.45 23.67
N VAL A 632 11.93 8.54 23.93
CA VAL A 632 10.54 8.71 23.49
C VAL A 632 10.51 9.36 22.10
N ALA A 633 9.97 8.67 21.10
CA ALA A 633 9.81 9.16 19.73
C ALA A 633 8.61 10.10 19.56
N GLY A 634 7.58 9.98 20.41
CA GLY A 634 6.44 10.89 20.41
C GLY A 634 5.26 10.36 21.21
N TYR A 635 4.08 10.93 20.99
CA TYR A 635 2.86 10.60 21.73
C TYR A 635 1.69 10.37 20.79
N ASP A 636 0.74 9.53 21.19
CA ASP A 636 -0.56 9.36 20.56
C ASP A 636 -1.65 9.97 21.46
N VAL A 637 -2.42 10.91 20.94
CA VAL A 637 -3.50 11.59 21.67
C VAL A 637 -4.85 11.06 21.20
N TYR A 638 -5.66 10.58 22.14
CA TYR A 638 -6.99 10.04 21.88
C TYR A 638 -8.06 10.94 22.50
N ARG A 639 -9.14 11.21 21.75
CA ARG A 639 -10.40 11.78 22.22
C ARG A 639 -11.44 10.67 22.28
N GLY A 640 -11.79 10.23 23.49
CA GLY A 640 -12.49 8.97 23.67
C GLY A 640 -11.63 7.82 23.13
N THR A 641 -12.17 7.06 22.17
CA THR A 641 -11.44 5.97 21.49
C THR A 641 -10.74 6.41 20.20
N VAL A 642 -11.01 7.62 19.70
CA VAL A 642 -10.49 8.09 18.40
C VAL A 642 -9.14 8.78 18.59
N LYS A 643 -8.11 8.31 17.89
CA LYS A 643 -6.82 9.01 17.82
C LYS A 643 -6.99 10.32 17.03
N VAL A 644 -6.67 11.45 17.67
CA VAL A 644 -6.81 12.80 17.08
C VAL A 644 -5.47 13.42 16.70
N GLY A 645 -4.34 12.93 17.24
CA GLY A 645 -3.02 13.43 16.85
C GLY A 645 -1.84 12.60 17.35
N THR A 646 -0.66 12.88 16.78
CA THR A 646 0.60 12.17 17.05
C THR A 646 1.79 13.12 17.26
N PRO A 647 1.73 14.06 18.23
CA PRO A 647 2.80 15.04 18.43
C PRO A 647 4.10 14.39 18.90
N ALA A 648 5.25 14.93 18.47
CA ALA A 648 6.55 14.57 19.02
C ALA A 648 6.78 15.21 20.41
N GLY A 649 6.16 16.36 20.67
CA GLY A 649 6.26 17.09 21.94
C GLY A 649 5.17 16.73 22.96
N THR A 650 5.24 17.33 24.14
CA THR A 650 4.35 17.04 25.27
C THR A 650 3.09 17.91 25.34
N SER A 651 2.60 18.33 24.17
CA SER A 651 1.41 19.17 24.05
C SER A 651 0.68 18.92 22.74
N TYR A 652 -0.63 19.09 22.74
CA TYR A 652 -1.47 18.96 21.56
C TYR A 652 -2.70 19.87 21.67
N THR A 653 -3.16 20.43 20.55
CA THR A 653 -4.41 21.22 20.50
C THR A 653 -5.41 20.51 19.60
N ASP A 654 -6.49 20.04 20.19
CA ASP A 654 -7.62 19.48 19.47
C ASP A 654 -8.57 20.62 19.06
N THR A 655 -8.98 20.65 17.79
CA THR A 655 -9.77 21.73 17.19
C THR A 655 -11.03 21.20 16.49
N GLY A 656 -11.98 22.07 16.16
CA GLY A 656 -13.23 21.67 15.52
C GLY A 656 -14.23 21.03 16.50
N LEU A 657 -14.12 21.36 17.78
CA LEU A 657 -14.97 20.85 18.85
C LEU A 657 -16.29 21.62 18.96
N THR A 658 -17.32 20.97 19.51
CA THR A 658 -18.62 21.59 19.77
C THR A 658 -18.55 22.43 21.06
N PRO A 659 -19.10 23.65 21.11
CA PRO A 659 -19.15 24.47 22.32
C PRO A 659 -19.92 23.81 23.48
N SER A 660 -19.63 24.23 24.70
CA SER A 660 -20.26 23.70 25.94
C SER A 660 -20.22 22.17 26.07
N THR A 661 -19.26 21.50 25.42
CA THR A 661 -19.19 20.04 25.33
C THR A 661 -17.94 19.53 26.06
N ALA A 662 -18.15 18.57 26.94
CA ALA A 662 -17.06 17.88 27.62
C ALA A 662 -16.43 16.83 26.69
N TYR A 663 -15.12 16.89 26.55
CA TYR A 663 -14.32 15.91 25.82
C TYR A 663 -13.27 15.31 26.76
N THR A 664 -13.14 13.99 26.71
CA THR A 664 -12.19 13.25 27.52
C THR A 664 -11.04 12.77 26.65
N TYR A 665 -9.82 13.01 27.13
CA TYR A 665 -8.59 12.71 26.43
C TYR A 665 -7.71 11.75 27.22
N THR A 666 -7.01 10.88 26.51
CA THR A 666 -5.90 10.08 27.05
C THR A 666 -4.70 10.18 26.12
N VAL A 667 -3.51 10.09 26.69
CA VAL A 667 -2.24 10.16 25.94
C VAL A 667 -1.45 8.90 26.18
N ARG A 668 -0.82 8.35 25.12
CA ARG A 668 0.16 7.27 25.21
C ARG A 668 1.49 7.76 24.66
N ALA A 669 2.60 7.37 25.26
CA ALA A 669 3.93 7.61 24.71
C ALA A 669 4.34 6.47 23.80
N ARG A 670 5.18 6.78 22.82
CA ARG A 670 5.83 5.82 21.91
C ARG A 670 7.33 6.04 21.96
N ASP A 671 8.12 5.00 22.14
CA ASP A 671 9.59 5.09 22.02
C ASP A 671 10.06 4.98 20.57
N VAL A 672 11.36 5.16 20.39
CA VAL A 672 12.09 4.85 19.16
C VAL A 672 12.01 3.34 18.84
N GLY A 673 11.91 2.53 19.90
CA GLY A 673 11.57 1.11 19.90
C GLY A 673 10.26 0.78 19.16
N GLY A 674 9.35 1.75 19.04
CA GLY A 674 7.95 1.66 18.64
C GLY A 674 7.02 0.91 19.62
N TYR A 675 7.47 0.60 20.84
CA TYR A 675 6.60 0.18 21.93
C TYR A 675 5.78 1.36 22.44
N VAL A 676 4.59 1.07 22.96
CA VAL A 676 3.60 2.08 23.37
C VAL A 676 3.28 1.91 24.84
N SER A 677 3.31 3.01 25.59
CA SER A 677 2.92 2.99 27.00
C SER A 677 1.43 2.63 27.17
N ALA A 678 1.04 2.24 28.38
CA ALA A 678 -0.37 2.30 28.76
C ALA A 678 -0.93 3.73 28.62
N ALA A 679 -2.25 3.87 28.53
CA ALA A 679 -2.90 5.18 28.47
C ALA A 679 -2.70 5.98 29.77
N SER A 680 -2.49 7.29 29.65
CA SER A 680 -2.53 8.20 30.79
C SER A 680 -3.87 8.13 31.51
N VAL A 681 -3.91 8.63 32.74
CA VAL A 681 -5.20 8.96 33.37
C VAL A 681 -5.98 9.89 32.44
N PRO A 682 -7.30 9.71 32.28
CA PRO A 682 -8.08 10.56 31.41
C PRO A 682 -8.12 11.99 31.95
N VAL A 683 -8.02 12.96 31.05
CA VAL A 683 -8.25 14.38 31.35
C VAL A 683 -9.46 14.87 30.57
N THR A 684 -10.41 15.49 31.26
CA THR A 684 -11.59 16.06 30.63
C THR A 684 -11.45 17.57 30.51
N GLY A 685 -11.55 18.07 29.29
CA GLY A 685 -11.73 19.50 29.02
C GLY A 685 -13.16 19.75 28.58
N THR A 686 -13.76 20.82 29.07
CA THR A 686 -15.06 21.28 28.55
C THR A 686 -14.78 22.50 27.69
N THR A 687 -15.17 22.45 26.41
CA THR A 687 -15.17 23.65 25.58
C THR A 687 -16.03 24.70 26.25
N GLN A 688 -15.60 25.96 26.18
CA GLN A 688 -16.29 27.03 26.89
C GLN A 688 -17.74 27.13 26.41
N GLY A 689 -18.60 27.55 27.33
CA GLY A 689 -19.90 28.07 26.97
C GLY A 689 -19.71 29.12 25.89
N GLY A 690 -20.48 29.05 24.82
CA GLY A 690 -20.52 30.11 23.83
C GLY A 690 -21.18 31.35 24.43
N ASP A 691 -20.55 31.99 25.41
CA ASP A 691 -20.88 33.36 25.78
C ASP A 691 -20.05 34.29 24.89
N VAL A 692 -20.33 34.13 23.60
CA VAL A 692 -20.01 35.12 22.60
C VAL A 692 -21.36 35.52 22.08
N VAL A 693 -21.85 36.68 22.52
CA VAL A 693 -23.06 37.30 21.97
C VAL A 693 -22.96 37.17 20.46
N PRO A 694 -23.86 36.41 19.80
CA PRO A 694 -23.84 36.31 18.35
C PRO A 694 -23.79 37.72 17.77
N PRO A 695 -22.98 37.95 16.73
CA PRO A 695 -22.90 39.27 16.13
C PRO A 695 -24.33 39.75 15.79
N ALA A 696 -24.57 41.06 15.89
CA ALA A 696 -25.85 41.60 15.42
C ALA A 696 -26.06 41.23 13.95
N ALA A 697 -27.32 41.05 13.53
CA ALA A 697 -27.61 40.83 12.12
C ALA A 697 -27.02 42.00 11.30
N PRO A 698 -26.33 41.74 10.18
CA PRO A 698 -25.87 42.79 9.29
C PRO A 698 -27.03 43.73 8.95
N ALA A 699 -26.86 45.00 9.31
CA ALA A 699 -27.86 46.03 9.08
C ALA A 699 -27.48 46.86 7.84
N ASN A 700 -28.47 47.61 7.35
CA ASN A 700 -28.30 48.53 6.22
C ASN A 700 -27.65 47.87 5.01
N LEU A 701 -28.19 46.72 4.60
CA LEU A 701 -27.82 46.13 3.31
C LEU A 701 -28.14 47.15 2.21
N ARG A 702 -27.22 47.27 1.27
CA ARG A 702 -27.30 48.20 0.14
C ARG A 702 -26.91 47.46 -1.12
N VAL A 703 -27.67 47.69 -2.19
CA VAL A 703 -27.25 47.31 -3.53
C VAL A 703 -26.14 48.28 -3.96
N GLY A 704 -24.96 47.73 -4.21
CA GLY A 704 -23.81 48.44 -4.77
C GLY A 704 -23.83 48.42 -6.30
N ALA A 705 -22.67 48.21 -6.93
CA ALA A 705 -22.58 48.11 -8.38
C ALA A 705 -23.37 46.90 -8.91
N THR A 706 -24.29 47.15 -9.85
CA THR A 706 -25.02 46.12 -10.59
C THR A 706 -24.54 46.11 -12.05
N GLY A 707 -24.09 44.95 -12.51
CA GLY A 707 -23.87 44.64 -13.92
C GLY A 707 -24.97 43.73 -14.45
N SER A 708 -24.84 43.32 -15.71
CA SER A 708 -25.82 42.45 -16.34
C SER A 708 -25.78 41.01 -15.88
N ASP A 709 -24.64 40.58 -15.39
CA ASP A 709 -24.42 39.24 -14.88
C ASP A 709 -23.95 39.27 -13.42
N SER A 710 -24.00 40.43 -12.78
CA SER A 710 -23.44 40.59 -11.46
C SER A 710 -24.18 41.62 -10.61
N VAL A 711 -24.23 41.34 -9.32
CA VAL A 711 -24.76 42.24 -8.31
C VAL A 711 -23.74 42.30 -7.18
N THR A 712 -23.30 43.49 -6.85
CA THR A 712 -22.58 43.73 -5.59
C THR A 712 -23.57 44.13 -4.52
N ILE A 713 -23.56 43.43 -3.40
CA ILE A 713 -24.24 43.84 -2.18
C ILE A 713 -23.21 44.25 -1.12
N THR A 714 -23.55 45.28 -0.36
CA THR A 714 -22.72 45.79 0.74
C THR A 714 -23.58 45.92 1.99
N TRP A 715 -22.95 45.89 3.17
CA TRP A 715 -23.62 46.08 4.46
C TRP A 715 -22.70 46.82 5.41
N ASP A 716 -23.26 47.34 6.50
CA ASP A 716 -22.45 47.98 7.53
C ASP A 716 -21.62 46.91 8.29
N PRO A 717 -20.36 47.21 8.66
CA PRO A 717 -19.54 46.30 9.45
C PRO A 717 -20.19 45.99 10.80
N VAL A 718 -20.24 44.70 11.13
CA VAL A 718 -20.66 44.23 12.46
C VAL A 718 -19.40 44.10 13.33
N PRO A 719 -19.27 44.86 14.43
CA PRO A 719 -18.01 45.00 15.18
C PRO A 719 -17.39 43.69 15.68
N THR A 720 -18.20 42.66 15.93
CA THR A 720 -17.75 41.35 16.44
C THR A 720 -17.60 40.30 15.35
N ALA A 721 -17.86 40.63 14.08
CA ALA A 721 -17.82 39.68 12.97
C ALA A 721 -16.41 39.59 12.35
N VAL A 722 -15.95 38.35 12.11
CA VAL A 722 -14.73 38.06 11.32
C VAL A 722 -15.07 37.57 9.92
N SER A 723 -16.32 37.14 9.69
CA SER A 723 -16.81 36.74 8.37
C SER A 723 -18.33 36.92 8.24
N TYR A 724 -18.85 36.82 7.03
CA TYR A 724 -20.25 36.96 6.68
C TYR A 724 -20.65 35.88 5.68
N ALA A 725 -21.73 35.15 5.96
CA ALA A 725 -22.37 34.26 5.01
C ALA A 725 -23.42 35.02 4.21
N VAL A 726 -23.49 34.79 2.90
CA VAL A 726 -24.43 35.42 1.97
C VAL A 726 -25.33 34.38 1.35
N ARG A 727 -26.65 34.59 1.39
CA ARG A 727 -27.64 33.77 0.69
C ARG A 727 -28.26 34.51 -0.48
N ARG A 728 -28.52 33.79 -1.57
CA ARG A 728 -29.35 34.21 -2.70
C ARG A 728 -30.54 33.25 -2.81
N GLY A 729 -31.76 33.75 -2.76
CA GLY A 729 -32.97 32.91 -2.84
C GLY A 729 -33.07 31.86 -1.72
N GLY A 730 -32.51 32.16 -0.54
CA GLY A 730 -32.48 31.24 0.61
C GLY A 730 -31.31 30.25 0.62
N VAL A 731 -30.56 30.12 -0.48
CA VAL A 731 -29.39 29.23 -0.60
C VAL A 731 -28.09 30.01 -0.37
N GLN A 732 -27.15 29.48 0.39
CA GLN A 732 -25.87 30.16 0.67
C GLN A 732 -24.98 30.12 -0.58
N VAL A 733 -24.53 31.29 -1.04
CA VAL A 733 -23.72 31.44 -2.25
C VAL A 733 -22.28 31.88 -1.97
N ALA A 734 -22.00 32.43 -0.78
CA ALA A 734 -20.63 32.82 -0.40
C ALA A 734 -20.44 32.92 1.12
N VAL A 735 -19.16 32.91 1.52
CA VAL A 735 -18.67 33.37 2.82
C VAL A 735 -17.53 34.35 2.57
N VAL A 736 -17.61 35.56 3.11
CA VAL A 736 -16.63 36.64 2.89
C VAL A 736 -16.14 37.22 4.21
N THR A 737 -14.93 37.75 4.26
CA THR A 737 -14.38 38.42 5.46
C THR A 737 -14.58 39.95 5.44
N GLY A 738 -14.82 40.53 4.27
CA GLY A 738 -15.19 41.94 4.10
C GLY A 738 -16.70 42.18 4.19
N THR A 739 -17.11 43.45 4.10
CA THR A 739 -18.52 43.88 4.19
C THR A 739 -19.19 44.09 2.83
N SER A 740 -18.66 43.42 1.80
CA SER A 740 -19.21 43.43 0.45
C SER A 740 -19.06 42.06 -0.19
N TYR A 741 -20.01 41.70 -1.05
CA TYR A 741 -19.91 40.53 -1.90
C TYR A 741 -20.45 40.86 -3.29
N THR A 742 -19.67 40.52 -4.32
CA THR A 742 -20.11 40.59 -5.72
C THR A 742 -20.47 39.19 -6.17
N ASP A 743 -21.77 38.98 -6.38
CA ASP A 743 -22.33 37.78 -6.97
C ASP A 743 -22.27 37.90 -8.49
N THR A 744 -21.75 36.90 -9.19
CA THR A 744 -21.49 36.91 -10.64
C THR A 744 -22.11 35.71 -11.33
N GLY A 745 -22.25 35.74 -12.66
CA GLY A 745 -22.91 34.67 -13.43
C GLY A 745 -24.43 34.67 -13.31
N LEU A 746 -25.01 35.82 -12.97
CA LEU A 746 -26.45 36.03 -12.85
C LEU A 746 -27.09 36.24 -14.22
N SER A 747 -28.39 35.96 -14.34
CA SER A 747 -29.15 36.29 -15.54
C SER A 747 -29.41 37.79 -15.60
N PRO A 748 -29.33 38.43 -16.78
CA PRO A 748 -29.60 39.85 -16.94
C PRO A 748 -31.05 40.21 -16.69
N SER A 749 -31.30 41.48 -16.32
CA SER A 749 -32.64 42.01 -16.02
C SER A 749 -33.44 41.17 -15.01
N THR A 750 -32.77 40.43 -14.12
CA THR A 750 -33.40 39.46 -13.22
C THR A 750 -33.24 39.91 -11.78
N ALA A 751 -34.33 39.85 -11.01
CA ALA A 751 -34.33 40.21 -9.61
C ALA A 751 -33.83 39.03 -8.75
N TYR A 752 -32.81 39.29 -7.94
CA TYR A 752 -32.26 38.34 -6.96
C TYR A 752 -32.41 38.91 -5.57
N THR A 753 -32.82 38.06 -4.63
CA THR A 753 -33.01 38.44 -3.23
C THR A 753 -31.89 37.86 -2.38
N TYR A 754 -31.25 38.73 -1.60
CA TYR A 754 -30.10 38.43 -0.77
C TYR A 754 -30.37 38.64 0.71
N THR A 755 -29.81 37.78 1.55
CA THR A 755 -29.73 37.97 3.00
C THR A 755 -28.31 37.67 3.47
N VAL A 756 -27.82 38.40 4.46
CA VAL A 756 -26.46 38.26 4.98
C VAL A 756 -26.50 37.94 6.47
N GLN A 757 -25.60 37.08 6.93
CA GLN A 757 -25.46 36.65 8.32
C GLN A 757 -24.01 36.83 8.74
N ALA A 758 -23.78 37.60 9.80
CA ALA A 758 -22.44 37.79 10.37
C ALA A 758 -22.01 36.56 11.17
N ARG A 759 -20.70 36.31 11.25
CA ARG A 759 -20.08 35.28 12.09
C ARG A 759 -18.90 35.87 12.85
N ASN A 760 -18.86 35.64 14.15
CA ASN A 760 -17.76 36.08 15.00
C ASN A 760 -16.54 35.14 14.89
N ALA A 761 -15.45 35.46 15.58
CA ALA A 761 -14.23 34.64 15.61
C ALA A 761 -14.45 33.20 16.12
N ALA A 762 -15.53 32.97 16.88
CA ALA A 762 -15.94 31.66 17.38
C ALA A 762 -16.81 30.87 16.38
N GLY A 763 -17.22 31.48 15.27
CA GLY A 763 -18.05 30.85 14.23
C GLY A 763 -19.56 31.04 14.40
N ASP A 764 -20.00 31.70 15.48
CA ASP A 764 -21.42 31.85 15.83
C ASP A 764 -22.14 32.79 14.85
N PRO A 765 -23.25 32.36 14.25
CA PRO A 765 -24.00 33.17 13.30
C PRO A 765 -24.95 34.17 13.99
N SER A 766 -25.07 35.38 13.44
CA SER A 766 -26.21 36.27 13.71
C SER A 766 -27.54 35.67 13.22
N VAL A 767 -28.68 36.28 13.52
CA VAL A 767 -29.87 36.06 12.66
C VAL A 767 -29.59 36.62 11.26
N TRP A 768 -30.22 36.06 10.22
CA TRP A 768 -30.12 36.62 8.87
C TRP A 768 -30.65 38.05 8.85
N SER A 769 -30.01 38.91 8.07
CA SER A 769 -30.49 40.27 7.83
C SER A 769 -31.90 40.28 7.23
N ALA A 770 -32.57 41.43 7.28
CA ALA A 770 -33.70 41.66 6.37
C ALA A 770 -33.24 41.44 4.92
N PRO A 771 -34.07 40.83 4.06
CA PRO A 771 -33.71 40.59 2.68
C PRO A 771 -33.60 41.90 1.90
N ILE A 772 -32.66 41.95 0.95
CA ILE A 772 -32.57 43.00 -0.05
C ILE A 772 -32.72 42.38 -1.44
N THR A 773 -33.54 43.00 -2.29
CA THR A 773 -33.67 42.59 -3.69
C THR A 773 -32.84 43.52 -4.55
N ALA A 774 -32.01 42.94 -5.42
CA ALA A 774 -31.24 43.62 -6.42
C ALA A 774 -31.59 43.03 -7.79
N THR A 775 -31.83 43.88 -8.77
CA THR A 775 -32.05 43.45 -10.15
C THR A 775 -30.75 43.67 -10.91
N THR A 776 -30.22 42.62 -11.54
CA THR A 776 -29.12 42.78 -12.50
C THR A 776 -29.53 43.81 -13.54
N SER A 777 -28.58 44.62 -13.99
CA SER A 777 -28.90 45.57 -15.05
C SER A 777 -29.35 44.79 -16.29
N ALA A 778 -29.98 45.48 -17.23
CA ALA A 778 -29.92 44.98 -18.60
C ALA A 778 -28.45 44.64 -18.94
N PRO A 779 -28.19 43.68 -19.84
CA PRO A 779 -26.89 43.57 -20.51
C PRO A 779 -26.39 44.99 -20.74
N PRO A 780 -25.16 45.38 -20.36
CA PRO A 780 -24.60 46.54 -21.02
C PRO A 780 -24.84 46.28 -22.51
N ALA A 781 -25.23 47.31 -23.26
CA ALA A 781 -25.06 47.27 -24.70
C ALA A 781 -23.54 47.22 -24.96
N GLY A 782 -22.91 46.13 -24.54
CA GLY A 782 -21.50 46.00 -24.33
C GLY A 782 -21.02 45.30 -25.56
N GLY A 783 -20.44 46.08 -26.48
CA GLY A 783 -19.58 45.58 -27.55
C GLY A 783 -19.95 44.17 -28.00
N GLY A 784 -21.21 43.97 -28.43
CA GLY A 784 -21.80 42.65 -28.58
C GLY A 784 -20.85 41.73 -29.33
N LEU A 785 -20.67 40.51 -28.86
CA LEU A 785 -20.08 39.49 -29.69
C LEU A 785 -21.20 38.64 -30.30
N THR A 786 -20.91 38.09 -31.46
CA THR A 786 -21.66 36.98 -32.01
C THR A 786 -20.65 35.97 -32.50
N VAL A 787 -20.64 34.79 -31.89
CA VAL A 787 -19.81 33.67 -32.36
C VAL A 787 -20.60 32.90 -33.39
N ARG A 788 -20.02 32.74 -34.58
CA ARG A 788 -20.58 31.94 -35.65
C ARG A 788 -19.75 30.69 -35.85
N TYR A 789 -20.45 29.61 -36.14
CA TYR A 789 -19.90 28.29 -36.34
C TYR A 789 -20.22 27.80 -37.75
N LYS A 790 -19.26 27.07 -38.31
CA LYS A 790 -19.43 26.28 -39.52
C LYS A 790 -18.82 24.92 -39.27
N ASN A 791 -19.61 23.87 -39.45
CA ASN A 791 -19.12 22.51 -39.45
C ASN A 791 -18.30 22.29 -40.73
N ASN A 792 -16.99 22.09 -40.56
CA ASN A 792 -16.08 21.73 -41.65
C ASN A 792 -15.80 20.21 -41.63
N ASP A 793 -16.57 19.45 -40.83
CA ASP A 793 -16.52 18.01 -40.74
C ASP A 793 -17.78 17.33 -41.31
N GLY A 794 -17.56 16.40 -42.23
CA GLY A 794 -18.63 15.62 -42.85
C GLY A 794 -19.05 14.39 -42.03
N SER A 795 -18.28 14.00 -41.01
CA SER A 795 -18.46 12.76 -40.26
C SER A 795 -18.51 13.02 -38.76
N PRO A 796 -19.59 12.67 -38.04
CA PRO A 796 -19.64 12.81 -36.59
C PRO A 796 -18.80 11.78 -35.82
N THR A 797 -18.14 10.83 -36.51
CA THR A 797 -17.45 9.70 -35.87
C THR A 797 -16.07 9.41 -36.46
N ASP A 798 -15.33 10.44 -36.90
CA ASP A 798 -13.97 10.27 -37.40
C ASP A 798 -12.91 10.56 -36.32
N ASN A 799 -11.63 10.47 -36.67
CA ASN A 799 -10.53 10.73 -35.73
C ASN A 799 -10.13 12.20 -35.61
N SER A 800 -10.93 13.13 -36.13
CA SER A 800 -10.59 14.53 -36.09
C SER A 800 -11.77 15.47 -36.27
N ILE A 801 -12.11 16.23 -35.24
CA ILE A 801 -13.16 17.25 -35.36
C ILE A 801 -12.62 18.47 -36.10
N ARG A 802 -13.27 18.89 -37.19
CA ARG A 802 -12.92 20.11 -37.94
C ARG A 802 -14.06 21.12 -37.93
N PHE A 803 -13.78 22.32 -37.42
CA PHE A 803 -14.77 23.39 -37.43
C PHE A 803 -14.18 24.75 -37.75
N GLY A 804 -15.03 25.60 -38.34
CA GLY A 804 -14.77 27.00 -38.58
C GLY A 804 -15.44 27.85 -37.49
N LEU A 805 -14.73 28.84 -36.96
CA LEU A 805 -15.29 29.91 -36.12
C LEU A 805 -15.13 31.29 -36.76
N GLN A 806 -16.10 32.16 -36.50
CA GLN A 806 -15.96 33.61 -36.65
C GLN A 806 -16.42 34.27 -35.36
N VAL A 807 -15.63 35.19 -34.83
CA VAL A 807 -16.09 36.09 -33.78
C VAL A 807 -16.41 37.43 -34.43
N VAL A 808 -17.67 37.83 -34.36
CA VAL A 808 -18.18 39.09 -34.89
C VAL A 808 -18.35 40.07 -33.73
N ASN A 809 -17.84 41.28 -33.87
CA ASN A 809 -18.20 42.37 -32.97
C ASN A 809 -19.55 42.94 -33.42
N SER A 810 -20.64 42.41 -32.90
CA SER A 810 -22.01 42.92 -33.03
C SER A 810 -22.31 44.17 -32.18
N GLY A 811 -21.30 44.71 -31.49
CA GLY A 811 -21.38 45.96 -30.75
C GLY A 811 -21.23 47.23 -31.58
N THR A 812 -21.31 48.38 -30.91
CA THR A 812 -21.25 49.71 -31.54
C THR A 812 -19.88 50.39 -31.45
N SER A 813 -18.90 49.76 -30.79
CA SER A 813 -17.53 50.26 -30.62
C SER A 813 -16.51 49.16 -30.88
N ALA A 814 -15.28 49.54 -31.23
CA ALA A 814 -14.20 48.57 -31.45
C ALA A 814 -13.81 47.82 -30.15
N THR A 815 -13.49 46.53 -30.26
CA THR A 815 -13.16 45.64 -29.14
C THR A 815 -11.74 45.11 -29.29
N GLY A 816 -10.93 45.18 -28.22
CA GLY A 816 -9.58 44.61 -28.22
C GLY A 816 -9.62 43.08 -28.24
N LEU A 817 -9.05 42.45 -29.27
CA LEU A 817 -9.11 41.00 -29.47
C LEU A 817 -8.38 40.22 -28.39
N SER A 818 -7.34 40.79 -27.76
CA SER A 818 -6.62 40.14 -26.65
C SER A 818 -7.48 39.86 -25.42
N THR A 819 -8.65 40.49 -25.32
CA THR A 819 -9.61 40.25 -24.23
C THR A 819 -10.74 39.29 -24.63
N VAL A 820 -10.78 38.86 -25.89
CA VAL A 820 -11.87 38.07 -26.44
C VAL A 820 -11.52 36.58 -26.39
N THR A 821 -12.44 35.76 -25.89
CA THR A 821 -12.34 34.29 -26.00
C THR A 821 -13.65 33.68 -26.49
N ALA A 822 -13.57 32.50 -27.12
CA ALA A 822 -14.73 31.67 -27.47
C ALA A 822 -14.47 30.23 -27.03
N ARG A 823 -15.49 29.52 -26.53
CA ARG A 823 -15.33 28.15 -25.99
C ARG A 823 -16.17 27.13 -26.74
N TYR A 824 -15.53 26.12 -27.31
CA TYR A 824 -16.17 24.98 -27.98
C TYR A 824 -16.16 23.75 -27.06
N TYR A 825 -17.32 23.30 -26.61
CA TYR A 825 -17.52 22.20 -25.66
C TYR A 825 -17.80 20.87 -26.37
N LEU A 826 -17.16 19.80 -25.89
CA LEU A 826 -17.23 18.44 -26.42
C LEU A 826 -17.02 17.38 -25.33
N THR A 827 -17.36 16.13 -25.62
CA THR A 827 -16.89 14.96 -24.88
C THR A 827 -15.60 14.41 -25.51
N ARG A 828 -14.63 14.00 -24.68
CA ARG A 828 -13.38 13.42 -25.20
C ARG A 828 -13.51 11.97 -25.61
N ASP A 829 -14.58 11.28 -25.24
CA ASP A 829 -14.85 9.87 -25.51
C ASP A 829 -13.64 8.97 -25.23
N GLY A 830 -13.03 9.16 -24.05
CA GLY A 830 -11.85 8.41 -23.61
C GLY A 830 -10.87 9.24 -22.78
N ALA A 831 -9.79 8.59 -22.32
CA ALA A 831 -8.77 9.21 -21.48
C ALA A 831 -7.65 9.91 -22.27
N ALA A 832 -7.59 9.74 -23.60
CA ALA A 832 -6.56 10.33 -24.44
C ALA A 832 -6.61 11.86 -24.43
N GLY A 833 -5.45 12.51 -24.36
CA GLY A 833 -5.35 13.97 -24.49
C GLY A 833 -5.78 14.45 -25.88
N VAL A 834 -6.36 15.65 -25.96
CA VAL A 834 -6.77 16.27 -27.23
C VAL A 834 -5.77 17.34 -27.63
N THR A 835 -5.35 17.33 -28.89
CA THR A 835 -4.48 18.36 -29.47
C THR A 835 -5.26 19.19 -30.48
N VAL A 836 -5.08 20.52 -30.46
CA VAL A 836 -5.77 21.46 -31.35
C VAL A 836 -4.78 22.13 -32.29
N TYR A 837 -5.08 22.11 -33.59
CA TYR A 837 -4.33 22.80 -34.63
C TYR A 837 -5.17 23.92 -35.23
N CYS A 838 -4.53 25.07 -35.48
CA CYS A 838 -5.07 26.07 -36.40
C CYS A 838 -4.59 25.72 -37.80
N ASP A 839 -5.48 25.17 -38.63
CA ASP A 839 -5.17 24.82 -40.00
C ASP A 839 -5.14 26.07 -40.90
N TRP A 840 -6.00 27.05 -40.63
CA TRP A 840 -5.99 28.36 -41.29
C TRP A 840 -6.74 29.43 -40.48
N ALA A 841 -6.32 30.69 -40.53
CA ALA A 841 -7.08 31.81 -39.98
C ALA A 841 -6.85 33.07 -40.80
N GLN A 842 -7.90 33.85 -41.08
CA GLN A 842 -7.79 35.12 -41.81
C GLN A 842 -6.90 36.14 -41.08
N LEU A 843 -6.86 36.07 -39.74
CA LEU A 843 -5.97 36.88 -38.89
C LEU A 843 -4.52 36.35 -38.84
N GLY A 844 -4.26 35.17 -39.43
CA GLY A 844 -3.04 34.38 -39.27
C GLY A 844 -3.07 33.50 -38.01
N CYS A 845 -2.71 32.22 -38.15
CA CYS A 845 -2.75 31.27 -37.03
C CYS A 845 -1.80 31.63 -35.88
N ALA A 846 -0.72 32.38 -36.13
CA ALA A 846 0.14 32.89 -35.06
C ALA A 846 -0.59 33.86 -34.10
N ASN A 847 -1.74 34.39 -34.51
CA ASN A 847 -2.57 35.29 -33.71
C ASN A 847 -3.74 34.58 -33.00
N VAL A 848 -3.88 33.25 -33.17
CA VAL A 848 -4.89 32.42 -32.52
C VAL A 848 -4.20 31.52 -31.51
N ARG A 849 -4.66 31.53 -30.26
CA ARG A 849 -4.22 30.62 -29.21
C ARG A 849 -5.35 29.69 -28.85
N THR A 850 -5.05 28.41 -28.72
CA THR A 850 -6.01 27.40 -28.29
C THR A 850 -5.55 26.77 -26.98
N THR A 851 -6.50 26.45 -26.11
CA THR A 851 -6.22 25.73 -24.86
C THR A 851 -7.32 24.71 -24.63
N VAL A 852 -6.95 23.47 -24.31
CA VAL A 852 -7.89 22.40 -23.98
C VAL A 852 -8.06 22.38 -22.46
N VAL A 853 -9.31 22.47 -21.99
CA VAL A 853 -9.62 22.56 -20.56
C VAL A 853 -10.64 21.49 -20.20
N SER A 854 -10.27 20.58 -19.30
CA SER A 854 -11.19 19.61 -18.70
C SER A 854 -12.15 20.30 -17.74
N LEU A 855 -13.43 19.93 -17.74
CA LEU A 855 -14.39 20.39 -16.75
C LEU A 855 -14.15 19.66 -15.43
N ALA A 856 -14.17 20.41 -14.32
CA ALA A 856 -14.03 19.83 -12.97
C ALA A 856 -15.20 18.87 -12.63
N VAL A 857 -16.38 19.14 -13.21
CA VAL A 857 -17.56 18.28 -13.16
C VAL A 857 -18.08 18.17 -14.60
N PRO A 858 -18.04 16.98 -15.23
CA PRO A 858 -18.64 16.78 -16.56
C PRO A 858 -20.14 17.06 -16.54
N VAL A 859 -20.66 17.62 -17.63
CA VAL A 859 -22.08 17.93 -17.83
C VAL A 859 -22.59 17.22 -19.09
N ALA A 860 -23.90 17.21 -19.30
CA ALA A 860 -24.48 16.55 -20.48
C ALA A 860 -23.91 17.17 -21.78
N GLY A 861 -23.27 16.32 -22.60
CA GLY A 861 -22.68 16.71 -23.88
C GLY A 861 -21.32 17.42 -23.79
N ALA A 862 -20.70 17.51 -22.61
CA ALA A 862 -19.35 18.05 -22.47
C ALA A 862 -18.61 17.55 -21.22
N ASP A 863 -17.38 17.06 -21.40
CA ASP A 863 -16.41 16.87 -20.31
C ASP A 863 -15.21 17.82 -20.45
N THR A 864 -15.11 18.52 -21.58
CA THR A 864 -13.95 19.33 -21.99
C THR A 864 -14.42 20.50 -22.85
N TYR A 865 -13.65 21.58 -22.91
CA TYR A 865 -13.79 22.59 -23.95
C TYR A 865 -12.45 23.03 -24.53
N VAL A 866 -12.49 23.50 -25.78
CA VAL A 866 -11.40 24.24 -26.42
C VAL A 866 -11.69 25.73 -26.29
N GLU A 867 -10.82 26.43 -25.57
CA GLU A 867 -10.82 27.90 -25.53
C GLU A 867 -10.00 28.44 -26.70
N VAL A 868 -10.61 29.33 -27.48
CA VAL A 868 -9.98 30.06 -28.58
C VAL A 868 -9.81 31.51 -28.14
N ALA A 869 -8.56 31.96 -28.06
CA ALA A 869 -8.16 33.31 -27.65
C ALA A 869 -7.26 33.96 -28.71
N PHE A 870 -7.01 35.26 -28.60
CA PHE A 870 -6.22 36.01 -29.57
C PHE A 870 -5.01 36.68 -28.91
N THR A 871 -3.90 36.76 -29.64
CA THR A 871 -2.64 37.33 -29.11
C THR A 871 -2.64 38.86 -29.04
N GLY A 872 -3.46 39.52 -29.86
CA GLY A 872 -3.52 40.98 -29.98
C GLY A 872 -4.40 41.44 -31.14
N GLY A 873 -4.55 42.75 -31.30
CA GLY A 873 -5.37 43.37 -32.35
C GLY A 873 -6.66 43.99 -31.84
N THR A 874 -7.39 44.67 -32.74
CA THR A 874 -8.67 45.31 -32.45
C THR A 874 -9.69 44.90 -33.50
N LEU A 875 -10.90 44.55 -33.08
CA LEU A 875 -12.02 44.19 -33.93
C LEU A 875 -13.02 45.35 -33.97
N ALA A 876 -13.11 46.04 -35.10
CA ALA A 876 -14.03 47.17 -35.26
C ALA A 876 -15.51 46.74 -35.12
N ALA A 877 -16.38 47.68 -34.76
CA ALA A 877 -17.83 47.45 -34.73
C ALA A 877 -18.35 46.91 -36.08
N GLY A 878 -19.14 45.85 -36.06
CA GLY A 878 -19.66 45.14 -37.23
C GLY A 878 -18.64 44.25 -37.96
N ALA A 879 -17.36 44.31 -37.62
CA ALA A 879 -16.33 43.47 -38.24
C ALA A 879 -16.29 42.07 -37.62
N SER A 880 -15.76 41.10 -38.36
CA SER A 880 -15.46 39.76 -37.85
C SER A 880 -13.98 39.46 -37.90
N THR A 881 -13.56 38.47 -37.10
CA THR A 881 -12.21 37.88 -37.17
C THR A 881 -11.90 37.29 -38.55
N GLY A 882 -12.88 37.18 -39.45
CA GLY A 882 -12.80 36.26 -40.57
C GLY A 882 -12.80 34.81 -40.09
N GLU A 883 -12.75 33.88 -41.03
CA GLU A 883 -12.79 32.45 -40.72
C GLU A 883 -11.52 31.97 -40.02
N ILE A 884 -11.70 31.16 -38.99
CA ILE A 884 -10.68 30.45 -38.23
C ILE A 884 -11.02 28.96 -38.32
N GLN A 885 -10.19 28.19 -39.01
CA GLN A 885 -10.34 26.74 -39.19
C GLN A 885 -9.48 26.01 -38.18
N LEU A 886 -10.13 25.27 -37.28
CA LEU A 886 -9.48 24.47 -36.25
C LEU A 886 -9.73 22.99 -36.51
N ARG A 887 -8.72 22.18 -36.17
CA ARG A 887 -8.80 20.73 -36.19
C ARG A 887 -8.30 20.15 -34.89
N LEU A 888 -9.10 19.25 -34.32
CA LEU A 888 -8.78 18.51 -33.10
C LEU A 888 -8.42 17.08 -33.48
N HIS A 889 -7.51 16.45 -32.74
CA HIS A 889 -7.35 15.00 -32.74
C HIS A 889 -6.96 14.51 -31.35
N LYS A 890 -7.32 13.27 -31.01
CA LYS A 890 -6.82 12.62 -29.79
C LYS A 890 -5.36 12.20 -30.01
N ALA A 891 -4.55 12.21 -28.96
CA ALA A 891 -3.13 11.86 -29.04
C ALA A 891 -2.88 10.46 -29.62
N ASP A 892 -3.85 9.55 -29.49
CA ASP A 892 -3.82 8.18 -30.02
C ASP A 892 -4.53 8.01 -31.38
N TRP A 893 -5.04 9.10 -31.97
CA TRP A 893 -5.83 9.11 -33.21
C TRP A 893 -7.08 8.24 -33.19
N SER A 894 -7.59 7.87 -32.00
CA SER A 894 -8.87 7.19 -31.88
C SER A 894 -10.04 8.12 -32.30
N PRO A 895 -11.16 7.56 -32.80
CA PRO A 895 -12.29 8.37 -33.25
C PRO A 895 -12.96 9.14 -32.11
N PHE A 896 -13.49 10.33 -32.42
CA PHE A 896 -14.49 11.02 -31.60
C PHE A 896 -15.88 10.46 -31.89
N ASN A 897 -16.83 10.68 -30.98
CA ASN A 897 -18.26 10.52 -31.20
C ASN A 897 -18.95 11.84 -30.91
N GLU A 898 -19.12 12.65 -31.95
CA GLU A 898 -19.62 14.01 -31.79
C GLU A 898 -21.16 14.09 -31.72
N VAL A 899 -21.89 12.96 -31.82
CA VAL A 899 -23.37 12.92 -31.95
C VAL A 899 -24.11 13.52 -30.74
N GLY A 900 -23.42 13.76 -29.62
CA GLY A 900 -23.97 14.41 -28.42
C GLY A 900 -23.21 15.65 -27.94
N ASP A 901 -22.21 16.12 -28.70
CA ASP A 901 -21.37 17.24 -28.27
C ASP A 901 -22.15 18.55 -28.19
N TYR A 902 -22.00 19.26 -27.07
CA TYR A 902 -22.77 20.46 -26.78
C TYR A 902 -22.60 21.55 -27.84
N SER A 903 -21.37 21.81 -28.29
CA SER A 903 -21.09 22.88 -29.25
C SER A 903 -21.23 22.47 -30.72
N ARG A 904 -21.47 21.19 -31.01
CA ARG A 904 -21.54 20.72 -32.39
C ARG A 904 -22.83 21.18 -33.07
N GLY A 905 -22.68 21.81 -34.23
CA GLY A 905 -23.77 22.15 -35.13
C GLY A 905 -23.72 21.37 -36.44
N ALA A 906 -24.83 21.31 -37.17
CA ALA A 906 -24.89 20.70 -38.50
C ALA A 906 -24.65 21.69 -39.66
N ASN A 907 -24.47 22.99 -39.36
CA ASN A 907 -24.44 24.04 -40.37
C ASN A 907 -23.14 24.00 -41.18
N THR A 908 -23.22 23.79 -42.49
CA THR A 908 -22.06 23.80 -43.41
C THR A 908 -21.73 25.19 -43.95
N ALA A 909 -22.47 26.22 -43.52
CA ALA A 909 -22.16 27.64 -43.70
C ALA A 909 -22.12 28.32 -42.32
N PHE A 910 -21.42 29.46 -42.21
CA PHE A 910 -21.36 30.19 -40.95
C PHE A 910 -22.75 30.65 -40.50
N ALA A 911 -23.15 30.20 -39.31
CA ALA A 911 -24.38 30.57 -38.64
C ALA A 911 -24.11 30.91 -37.17
N ASP A 912 -24.94 31.75 -36.57
CA ASP A 912 -24.85 32.11 -35.16
C ASP A 912 -24.93 30.86 -34.28
N ALA A 913 -23.98 30.72 -33.35
CA ALA A 913 -23.75 29.51 -32.58
C ALA A 913 -23.90 29.81 -31.08
N PRO A 914 -25.12 29.79 -30.53
CA PRO A 914 -25.33 30.09 -29.11
C PRO A 914 -24.69 29.05 -28.18
N ALA A 915 -24.47 27.82 -28.66
CA ALA A 915 -23.78 26.77 -27.90
C ALA A 915 -22.24 26.94 -27.88
N ILE A 916 -21.71 28.02 -28.44
CA ILE A 916 -20.28 28.38 -28.37
C ILE A 916 -20.19 29.76 -27.71
N PRO A 917 -20.12 29.80 -26.37
CA PRO A 917 -20.14 31.07 -25.67
C PRO A 917 -18.87 31.89 -25.95
N GLY A 918 -19.08 33.19 -26.18
CA GLY A 918 -18.03 34.19 -26.39
C GLY A 918 -17.93 35.12 -25.18
N TYR A 919 -16.71 35.48 -24.80
CA TYR A 919 -16.40 36.28 -23.63
C TYR A 919 -15.56 37.50 -24.00
N VAL A 920 -15.73 38.59 -23.26
CA VAL A 920 -14.86 39.78 -23.33
C VAL A 920 -14.36 40.06 -21.92
N GLY A 921 -13.04 40.07 -21.72
CA GLY A 921 -12.42 40.26 -20.41
C GLY A 921 -12.81 39.19 -19.39
N GLY A 922 -13.14 37.98 -19.85
CA GLY A 922 -13.64 36.88 -19.02
C GLY A 922 -15.14 36.93 -18.69
N VAL A 923 -15.85 37.99 -19.11
CA VAL A 923 -17.30 38.14 -18.91
C VAL A 923 -18.06 37.60 -20.13
N LEU A 924 -19.10 36.80 -19.90
CA LEU A 924 -19.91 36.22 -20.97
C LEU A 924 -20.61 37.33 -21.78
N SER A 925 -20.30 37.39 -23.07
CA SER A 925 -20.82 38.41 -24.00
C SER A 925 -21.80 37.82 -25.02
N TRP A 926 -21.68 36.53 -25.34
CA TRP A 926 -22.53 35.84 -26.31
C TRP A 926 -22.71 34.36 -25.96
N GLY A 927 -23.87 33.80 -26.28
CA GLY A 927 -24.15 32.37 -26.14
C GLY A 927 -24.41 31.90 -24.71
N THR A 928 -24.58 30.59 -24.55
CA THR A 928 -24.92 29.92 -23.30
C THR A 928 -23.97 28.75 -23.08
N PRO A 929 -23.15 28.75 -22.01
CA PRO A 929 -22.38 27.57 -21.60
C PRO A 929 -23.30 26.41 -21.18
N PRO A 930 -22.84 25.14 -21.26
CA PRO A 930 -23.63 24.02 -20.75
C PRO A 930 -23.82 24.13 -19.23
N ALA A 931 -25.01 23.72 -18.75
CA ALA A 931 -25.47 23.86 -17.36
C ALA A 931 -25.27 22.58 -16.54
#